data_AF-A0A938G8E8-F1
#
_entry.id   AF-A0A938G8E8-F1
#
_cell.length_a   1.000
_cell.length_b   1.000
_cell.length_c   1.000
_cell.angle_alpha   90.00
_cell.angle_beta   90.00
_cell.angle_gamma   90.00
#
_symmetry.space_group_name_H-M   'P 1'
#
loop_
_entity.id
_entity.type
_entity.pdbx_description
1 polymer ?
#
loop_
_entity_poly.entity_id
_entity_poly.type
_entity_poly.pdbx_seq_one_letter_code
_entity_poly.pdbx_strand_id
1 'polypeptide(L)'
;MTLDPRKWTTKTGEAVSAAMQVATVAGHPELTPHHVLAELLKQEGTVVAPLLTKVGVTITSLADKCAAALAKLPSAKGGSEPRLNRELAAVFAAAAETQTEFRDDYLSVELLALAMHDIIGVPREELLAALREVRGSHRVTSQNPEDQFQALEKYSVDLTARARAGKIDPVIGRDEEIRRVVQVLSRRTKNNPILIGEPGVGKTAIVEGLAQRIASGDVPEGLKTKRLISLDLAAMLAGAKYRGEFEERLKAVLKEITDAGGEVITFVDEIHTLVGAGGAEGAMDAGNMVKPMLARGELRMIGATTLDEYRTHVEKDAALERRFQQVYVGEPTVEDTIGILRGLKERYEVHHGVRIQDNALVSAAVLSNRYLTNRFLPDKAIDLVDEAASKLRIEIDSMPTEIDVVERRIMQLQIERVALSKETDAASKERLSALEVELGELSSQSAEMKKRWETEKQGISAVRTLKEELDTLRQQSDRETDLEKKAELIYGRIPELERRITAATSDARTTQQQRMLKEEVDAEDIAEVVAKWTGIPVTRLMEGEMHKLVHLEELLHQRVVGQDAAVAVVANAIRRSRAGLSDPNRPIGSFMFLGPTGVGKTELARALAAFLFDDDRAMVRIDMGEYSEKHSVSRLVGAPPGYVGYDEGGQLTEAVRRR
;
A
#
# COMPACT_ATOMS: atom_id res chain seq x y z
N MET A 1 -22.02 30.46 -40.69
CA MET A 1 -21.17 30.79 -39.53
C MET A 1 -19.75 30.36 -39.88
N THR A 2 -18.75 31.24 -39.82
CA THR A 2 -17.34 30.86 -40.05
C THR A 2 -16.83 30.11 -38.83
N LEU A 3 -16.34 28.89 -39.01
CA LEU A 3 -15.68 28.11 -37.96
C LEU A 3 -14.45 28.89 -37.47
N ASP A 4 -14.35 29.16 -36.16
CA ASP A 4 -13.18 29.79 -35.54
C ASP A 4 -12.48 28.76 -34.62
N PRO A 5 -11.41 28.11 -35.08
CA PRO A 5 -10.68 27.12 -34.29
C PRO A 5 -10.14 27.62 -32.95
N ARG A 6 -10.00 28.93 -32.76
CA ARG A 6 -9.52 29.51 -31.48
C ARG A 6 -10.56 29.39 -30.35
N LYS A 7 -11.82 29.14 -30.70
CA LYS A 7 -12.92 28.91 -29.76
C LYS A 7 -13.16 27.43 -29.48
N TRP A 8 -12.26 26.55 -29.87
CA TRP A 8 -12.36 25.12 -29.58
C TRP A 8 -11.59 24.77 -28.31
N THR A 9 -12.01 23.71 -27.62
CA THR A 9 -11.13 23.06 -26.66
C THR A 9 -9.96 22.40 -27.38
N THR A 10 -8.87 22.14 -26.67
CA THR A 10 -7.70 21.45 -27.21
C THR A 10 -8.09 20.08 -27.77
N LYS A 11 -8.92 19.32 -27.05
CA LYS A 11 -9.45 18.03 -27.52
C LYS A 11 -10.28 18.14 -28.79
N THR A 12 -11.13 19.16 -28.92
CA THR A 12 -11.88 19.41 -30.17
C THR A 12 -10.91 19.70 -31.32
N GLY A 13 -9.90 20.54 -31.10
CA GLY A 13 -8.88 20.83 -32.11
C GLY A 13 -8.07 19.60 -32.53
N GLU A 14 -7.61 18.80 -31.57
CA GLU A 14 -6.90 17.53 -31.80
C GLU A 14 -7.74 16.54 -32.61
N ALA A 15 -9.01 16.34 -32.25
CA ALA A 15 -9.89 15.40 -32.93
C ALA A 15 -10.12 15.78 -34.39
N VAL A 16 -10.36 17.07 -34.65
CA VAL A 16 -10.58 17.58 -36.02
C VAL A 16 -9.29 17.49 -36.85
N SER A 17 -8.14 17.80 -36.25
CA SER A 17 -6.83 17.67 -36.91
C SER A 17 -6.52 16.22 -37.25
N ALA A 18 -6.72 15.30 -36.31
CA ALA A 18 -6.55 13.86 -36.54
C ALA A 18 -7.51 13.35 -37.63
N ALA A 19 -8.77 13.79 -37.61
CA ALA A 19 -9.79 13.40 -38.59
C ALA A 19 -9.39 13.87 -40.01
N MET A 20 -8.82 15.08 -40.11
CA MET A 20 -8.27 15.60 -41.36
C MET A 20 -7.10 14.78 -41.88
N GLN A 21 -6.19 14.35 -41.00
CA GLN A 21 -5.07 13.48 -41.36
C GLN A 21 -5.56 12.12 -41.85
N VAL A 22 -6.54 11.51 -41.16
CA VAL A 22 -7.14 10.23 -41.57
C VAL A 22 -7.82 10.34 -42.93
N ALA A 23 -8.60 11.40 -43.17
CA ALA A 23 -9.22 11.65 -44.48
C ALA A 23 -8.17 11.79 -45.59
N THR A 24 -7.06 12.48 -45.30
CA THR A 24 -5.96 12.67 -46.25
C THR A 24 -5.26 11.35 -46.58
N VAL A 25 -4.93 10.54 -45.56
CA VAL A 25 -4.28 9.23 -45.73
C VAL A 25 -5.17 8.26 -46.48
N ALA A 26 -6.48 8.27 -46.21
CA ALA A 26 -7.46 7.44 -46.91
C ALA A 26 -7.79 7.94 -48.33
N GLY A 27 -7.31 9.13 -48.72
CA GLY A 27 -7.59 9.74 -50.01
C GLY A 27 -9.04 10.21 -50.17
N HIS A 28 -9.74 10.47 -49.06
CA HIS A 28 -11.11 10.98 -49.12
C HIS A 28 -11.09 12.49 -49.46
N PRO A 29 -11.81 12.94 -50.50
CA PRO A 29 -11.81 14.34 -50.93
C PRO A 29 -12.53 15.27 -49.95
N GLU A 30 -13.37 14.70 -49.08
CA GLU A 30 -14.17 15.43 -48.11
C GLU A 30 -13.99 14.87 -46.69
N LEU A 31 -13.91 15.79 -45.72
CA LEU A 31 -14.00 15.50 -44.31
C LEU A 31 -15.49 15.42 -43.91
N THR A 32 -15.89 14.29 -43.37
CA THR A 32 -17.30 13.97 -43.02
C THR A 32 -17.48 13.80 -41.50
N PRO A 33 -18.71 13.84 -40.98
CA PRO A 33 -18.96 13.57 -39.54
C PRO A 33 -18.39 12.25 -39.04
N HIS A 34 -18.38 11.21 -39.88
CA HIS A 34 -17.85 9.90 -39.54
C HIS A 34 -16.34 9.91 -39.25
N HIS A 35 -15.57 10.80 -39.90
CA HIS A 35 -14.14 10.97 -39.60
C HIS A 35 -13.95 11.60 -38.22
N VAL A 36 -14.69 12.68 -37.93
CA VAL A 36 -14.58 13.38 -36.65
C VAL A 36 -15.06 12.47 -35.51
N LEU A 37 -16.21 11.82 -35.66
CA LEU A 37 -16.73 10.90 -34.66
C LEU A 37 -15.75 9.74 -34.39
N ALA A 38 -15.14 9.15 -35.43
CA ALA A 38 -14.15 8.09 -35.25
C ALA A 38 -12.95 8.54 -34.41
N GLU A 39 -12.48 9.78 -34.58
CA GLU A 39 -11.38 10.31 -33.77
C GLU A 39 -11.83 10.72 -32.35
N LEU A 40 -13.04 11.24 -32.17
CA LEU A 40 -13.60 11.49 -30.84
C LEU A 40 -13.66 10.21 -30.00
N LEU A 41 -14.03 9.07 -30.61
CA LEU A 41 -14.11 7.77 -29.92
C LEU A 41 -12.74 7.22 -29.48
N LYS A 42 -11.64 7.71 -30.07
CA LYS A 42 -10.27 7.30 -29.72
C LYS A 42 -9.66 8.18 -28.63
N GLN A 43 -10.26 9.33 -28.34
CA GLN A 43 -9.70 10.27 -27.37
C GLN A 43 -9.96 9.80 -25.93
N GLU A 44 -8.88 9.43 -25.24
CA GLU A 44 -8.90 9.13 -23.81
C GLU A 44 -9.07 10.39 -22.96
N GLY A 45 -9.68 10.22 -21.78
CA GLY A 45 -9.88 11.29 -20.79
C GLY A 45 -10.97 12.31 -21.16
N THR A 46 -11.80 12.02 -22.17
CA THR A 46 -12.93 12.88 -22.56
C THR A 46 -14.25 12.35 -22.02
N VAL A 47 -15.26 13.23 -21.96
CA VAL A 47 -16.62 12.90 -21.49
C VAL A 47 -17.39 12.01 -22.48
N VAL A 48 -16.90 11.85 -23.71
CA VAL A 48 -17.58 11.12 -24.79
C VAL A 48 -17.76 9.64 -24.47
N ALA A 49 -16.72 8.97 -23.94
CA ALA A 49 -16.80 7.55 -23.62
C ALA A 49 -17.77 7.24 -22.45
N PRO A 50 -17.70 7.95 -21.30
CA PRO A 50 -18.70 7.83 -20.23
C PRO A 50 -20.12 8.17 -20.70
N LEU A 51 -20.28 9.20 -21.54
CA LEU A 51 -21.57 9.60 -22.11
C LEU A 51 -22.21 8.46 -22.91
N LEU A 52 -21.46 7.85 -23.84
CA LEU A 52 -21.94 6.75 -24.68
C LEU A 52 -22.25 5.50 -23.85
N THR A 53 -21.40 5.18 -22.87
CA THR A 53 -21.61 4.04 -21.96
C THR A 53 -22.93 4.19 -21.20
N LYS A 54 -23.26 5.41 -20.77
CA LYS A 54 -24.47 5.70 -20.00
C LYS A 54 -25.76 5.50 -20.79
N VAL A 55 -25.76 5.80 -22.09
CA VAL A 55 -26.89 5.53 -23.01
C VAL A 55 -26.84 4.13 -23.61
N GLY A 56 -25.99 3.24 -23.08
CA GLY A 56 -25.91 1.84 -23.52
C GLY A 56 -25.25 1.63 -24.88
N VAL A 57 -24.53 2.62 -25.42
CA VAL A 57 -23.83 2.51 -26.71
C VAL A 57 -22.42 1.99 -26.50
N THR A 58 -22.11 0.86 -27.13
CA THR A 58 -20.76 0.29 -27.12
C THR A 58 -19.84 1.04 -28.09
N ILE A 59 -18.74 1.60 -27.57
CA ILE A 59 -17.76 2.39 -28.33
C ILE A 59 -17.20 1.60 -29.53
N THR A 60 -16.86 0.32 -29.33
CA THR A 60 -16.33 -0.55 -30.39
C THR A 60 -17.33 -0.71 -31.53
N SER A 61 -18.59 -0.98 -31.23
CA SER A 61 -19.65 -1.10 -32.24
C SER A 61 -19.83 0.21 -33.03
N LEU A 62 -19.77 1.36 -32.35
CA LEU A 62 -19.89 2.65 -33.02
C LEU A 62 -18.66 2.98 -33.89
N ALA A 63 -17.46 2.64 -33.41
CA ALA A 63 -16.22 2.77 -34.18
C ALA A 63 -16.25 1.90 -35.45
N ASP A 64 -16.75 0.67 -35.35
CA ASP A 64 -16.92 -0.24 -36.49
C ASP A 64 -17.94 0.31 -37.51
N LYS A 65 -19.04 0.91 -37.03
CA LYS A 65 -20.01 1.61 -37.90
C LYS A 65 -19.36 2.78 -38.63
N CYS A 66 -18.58 3.60 -37.93
CA CYS A 66 -17.82 4.69 -38.55
C CYS A 66 -16.84 4.15 -39.60
N ALA A 67 -16.07 3.12 -39.28
CA ALA A 67 -15.13 2.50 -40.22
C ALA A 67 -15.83 1.95 -41.47
N ALA A 68 -16.98 1.28 -41.31
CA ALA A 68 -17.77 0.76 -42.42
C ALA A 68 -18.37 1.87 -43.31
N ALA A 69 -18.75 3.01 -42.72
CA ALA A 69 -19.22 4.17 -43.47
C ALA A 69 -18.08 4.84 -44.24
N LEU A 70 -16.91 4.99 -43.61
CA LEU A 70 -15.71 5.55 -44.23
C LEU A 70 -15.21 4.70 -45.40
N ALA A 71 -15.23 3.37 -45.28
CA ALA A 71 -14.81 2.46 -46.35
C ALA A 71 -15.67 2.56 -47.63
N LYS A 72 -16.86 3.15 -47.57
CA LYS A 72 -17.75 3.37 -48.73
C LYS A 72 -17.50 4.69 -49.44
N LEU A 73 -16.66 5.57 -48.88
CA LEU A 73 -16.39 6.87 -49.47
C LEU A 73 -15.50 6.73 -50.71
N PRO A 74 -15.70 7.59 -51.73
CA PRO A 74 -14.78 7.65 -52.86
C PRO A 74 -13.36 8.04 -52.41
N SER A 75 -12.35 7.33 -52.92
CA SER A 75 -10.93 7.63 -52.66
C SER A 75 -10.21 8.08 -53.93
N ALA A 76 -9.44 9.17 -53.86
CA ALA A 76 -8.60 9.68 -54.94
C ALA A 76 -7.15 9.88 -54.49
N LYS A 77 -6.17 9.59 -55.36
CA LYS A 77 -4.75 9.82 -55.10
C LYS A 77 -4.29 11.14 -55.73
N GLY A 78 -3.51 11.94 -54.99
CA GLY A 78 -2.93 13.21 -55.48
C GLY A 78 -3.88 14.41 -55.47
N GLY A 79 -4.97 14.35 -54.70
CA GLY A 79 -5.92 15.47 -54.53
C GLY A 79 -5.43 16.54 -53.55
N SER A 80 -6.12 17.70 -53.56
CA SER A 80 -5.94 18.74 -52.54
C SER A 80 -6.35 18.26 -51.15
N GLU A 81 -6.00 19.02 -50.10
CA GLU A 81 -6.48 18.76 -48.73
C GLU A 81 -8.01 18.55 -48.68
N PRO A 82 -8.49 17.57 -47.88
CA PRO A 82 -9.91 17.28 -47.74
C PRO A 82 -10.69 18.51 -47.27
N ARG A 83 -11.86 18.77 -47.89
CA ARG A 83 -12.72 19.89 -47.49
C ARG A 83 -13.85 19.41 -46.61
N LEU A 84 -14.31 20.24 -45.67
CA LEU A 84 -15.50 19.91 -44.87
C LEU A 84 -16.72 19.75 -45.79
N ASN A 85 -17.42 18.63 -45.67
CA ASN A 85 -18.68 18.43 -46.37
C ASN A 85 -19.83 19.20 -45.69
N ARG A 86 -20.97 19.30 -46.38
CA ARG A 86 -22.14 20.05 -45.89
C ARG A 86 -22.68 19.50 -44.56
N GLU A 87 -22.64 18.19 -44.38
CA GLU A 87 -23.14 17.52 -43.18
C GLU A 87 -22.28 17.87 -41.96
N LEU A 88 -20.95 17.82 -42.09
CA LEU A 88 -20.04 18.20 -41.02
C LEU A 88 -20.16 19.68 -40.67
N ALA A 89 -20.34 20.56 -41.66
CA ALA A 89 -20.60 21.97 -41.40
C ALA A 89 -21.90 22.18 -40.59
N ALA A 90 -22.94 21.37 -40.82
CA ALA A 90 -24.17 21.41 -40.04
C ALA A 90 -23.98 20.90 -38.60
N VAL A 91 -23.17 19.84 -38.41
CA VAL A 91 -22.79 19.34 -37.07
C VAL A 91 -22.14 20.44 -36.24
N PHE A 92 -21.15 21.15 -36.79
CA PHE A 92 -20.51 22.25 -36.06
C PHE A 92 -21.48 23.40 -35.74
N ALA A 93 -22.40 23.71 -36.65
CA ALA A 93 -23.41 24.74 -36.40
C ALA A 93 -24.35 24.35 -35.25
N ALA A 94 -24.86 23.12 -35.25
CA ALA A 94 -25.72 22.60 -34.18
C ALA A 94 -24.99 22.49 -32.83
N ALA A 95 -23.72 22.10 -32.85
CA ALA A 95 -22.88 22.07 -31.66
C ALA A 95 -22.63 23.48 -31.10
N ALA A 96 -22.40 24.48 -31.97
CA ALA A 96 -22.24 25.88 -31.57
C ALA A 96 -23.54 26.50 -31.02
N GLU A 97 -24.71 26.13 -31.55
CA GLU A 97 -26.00 26.53 -30.96
C GLU A 97 -26.13 25.97 -29.54
N THR A 98 -25.82 24.70 -29.35
CA THR A 98 -25.86 24.08 -28.02
C THR A 98 -24.81 24.67 -27.08
N GLN A 99 -23.62 25.03 -27.58
CA GLN A 99 -22.59 25.75 -26.83
C GLN A 99 -23.15 27.05 -26.23
N THR A 100 -23.93 27.81 -27.02
CA THR A 100 -24.57 29.04 -26.53
C THR A 100 -25.66 28.77 -25.50
N GLU A 101 -26.41 27.67 -25.63
CA GLU A 101 -27.43 27.24 -24.65
C GLU A 101 -26.79 26.91 -23.29
N PHE A 102 -25.68 26.17 -23.28
CA PHE A 102 -24.91 25.84 -22.08
C PHE A 102 -24.07 27.02 -21.56
N ARG A 103 -24.01 28.12 -22.30
CA ARG A 103 -23.17 29.30 -22.02
C ARG A 103 -21.70 28.92 -21.90
N ASP A 104 -21.20 28.11 -22.80
CA ASP A 104 -19.78 27.71 -22.81
C ASP A 104 -18.93 28.69 -23.60
N ASP A 105 -17.73 28.97 -23.10
CA ASP A 105 -16.79 29.87 -23.76
C ASP A 105 -16.06 29.17 -24.92
N TYR A 106 -15.91 27.84 -24.83
CA TYR A 106 -15.28 26.99 -25.85
C TYR A 106 -16.17 25.83 -26.31
N LEU A 107 -16.02 25.43 -27.58
CA LEU A 107 -16.71 24.29 -28.18
C LEU A 107 -15.98 22.99 -27.82
N SER A 108 -16.64 22.16 -27.01
CA SER A 108 -16.10 20.90 -26.50
C SER A 108 -16.57 19.67 -27.29
N VAL A 109 -15.85 18.56 -27.09
CA VAL A 109 -16.02 17.31 -27.85
C VAL A 109 -17.39 16.65 -27.63
N GLU A 110 -17.96 16.79 -26.45
CA GLU A 110 -19.27 16.26 -26.10
C GLU A 110 -20.42 16.98 -26.80
N LEU A 111 -20.26 18.25 -27.15
CA LEU A 111 -21.25 19.00 -27.94
C LEU A 111 -21.24 18.56 -29.42
N LEU A 112 -20.06 18.23 -29.96
CA LEU A 112 -19.94 17.61 -31.28
C LEU A 112 -20.57 16.21 -31.30
N ALA A 113 -20.31 15.40 -30.28
CA ALA A 113 -20.94 14.09 -30.13
C ALA A 113 -22.47 14.21 -30.05
N LEU A 114 -22.99 15.16 -29.26
CA LEU A 114 -24.42 15.44 -29.17
C LEU A 114 -25.03 15.86 -30.52
N ALA A 115 -24.33 16.69 -31.29
CA ALA A 115 -24.78 17.09 -32.64
C ALA A 115 -24.74 15.95 -33.66
N MET A 116 -24.04 14.84 -33.36
CA MET A 116 -23.97 13.63 -34.17
C MET A 116 -24.87 12.49 -33.64
N HIS A 117 -25.88 12.81 -32.82
CA HIS A 117 -26.77 11.81 -32.20
C HIS A 117 -27.40 10.82 -33.19
N ASP A 118 -27.75 11.27 -34.41
CA ASP A 118 -28.30 10.42 -35.47
C ASP A 118 -27.32 9.34 -35.94
N ILE A 119 -26.01 9.64 -35.98
CA ILE A 119 -24.96 8.70 -36.34
C ILE A 119 -24.70 7.72 -35.19
N ILE A 120 -24.76 8.22 -33.96
CA ILE A 120 -24.64 7.42 -32.73
C ILE A 120 -25.82 6.44 -32.62
N GLY A 121 -27.00 6.81 -33.12
CA GLY A 121 -28.21 6.01 -33.08
C GLY A 121 -29.00 6.18 -31.79
N VAL A 122 -28.88 7.33 -31.12
CA VAL A 122 -29.57 7.67 -29.87
C VAL A 122 -30.41 8.94 -30.09
N PRO A 123 -31.65 9.02 -29.59
CA PRO A 123 -32.43 10.25 -29.65
C PRO A 123 -31.69 11.43 -28.99
N ARG A 124 -31.73 12.61 -29.60
CA ARG A 124 -31.03 13.82 -29.10
C ARG A 124 -31.36 14.12 -27.63
N GLU A 125 -32.62 13.97 -27.24
CA GLU A 125 -33.09 14.27 -25.88
C GLU A 125 -32.48 13.33 -24.83
N GLU A 126 -32.37 12.04 -25.16
CA GLU A 126 -31.75 11.03 -24.30
C GLU A 126 -30.24 11.30 -24.13
N LEU A 127 -29.56 11.59 -25.24
CA LEU A 127 -28.14 11.93 -25.21
C LEU A 127 -27.88 13.26 -24.48
N LEU A 128 -28.77 14.24 -24.60
CA LEU A 128 -28.71 15.51 -23.87
C LEU A 128 -28.95 15.31 -22.35
N ALA A 129 -29.89 14.45 -21.96
CA ALA A 129 -30.13 14.11 -20.56
C ALA A 129 -28.91 13.42 -19.94
N ALA A 130 -28.36 12.41 -20.63
CA ALA A 130 -27.14 11.74 -20.20
C ALA A 130 -25.96 12.73 -20.12
N LEU A 131 -25.84 13.63 -21.09
CA LEU A 131 -24.81 14.67 -21.08
C LEU A 131 -24.93 15.58 -19.86
N ARG A 132 -26.13 16.05 -19.52
CA ARG A 132 -26.36 16.89 -18.33
C ARG A 132 -25.97 16.19 -17.03
N GLU A 133 -26.15 14.87 -16.95
CA GLU A 133 -25.76 14.11 -15.76
C GLU A 133 -24.26 13.84 -15.69
N VAL A 134 -23.62 13.47 -16.81
CA VAL A 134 -22.17 13.18 -16.83
C VAL A 134 -21.35 14.46 -16.67
N ARG A 135 -21.79 15.54 -17.30
CA ARG A 135 -21.14 16.85 -17.26
C ARG A 135 -21.49 17.66 -16.00
N GLY A 136 -22.64 17.37 -15.39
CA GLY A 136 -23.15 18.10 -14.23
C GLY A 136 -23.39 19.59 -14.50
N SER A 137 -23.08 20.43 -13.51
CA SER A 137 -23.25 21.89 -13.59
C SER A 137 -22.06 22.64 -14.20
N HIS A 138 -21.08 21.93 -14.76
CA HIS A 138 -19.81 22.49 -15.21
C HIS A 138 -19.93 23.20 -16.57
N ARG A 139 -19.53 24.47 -16.59
CA ARG A 139 -19.35 25.28 -17.81
C ARG A 139 -17.94 25.10 -18.35
N VAL A 140 -17.79 25.02 -19.67
CA VAL A 140 -16.48 24.93 -20.34
C VAL A 140 -15.93 26.35 -20.52
N THR A 141 -15.13 26.80 -19.56
CA THR A 141 -14.55 28.15 -19.52
C THR A 141 -13.04 28.18 -19.82
N SER A 142 -12.42 27.03 -20.13
CA SER A 142 -11.01 26.92 -20.50
C SER A 142 -10.86 26.03 -21.75
N GLN A 143 -9.69 26.09 -22.40
CA GLN A 143 -9.39 25.23 -23.54
C GLN A 143 -9.15 23.76 -23.15
N ASN A 144 -8.88 23.47 -21.87
CA ASN A 144 -8.63 22.11 -21.35
C ASN A 144 -9.63 21.78 -20.21
N PRO A 145 -10.94 21.67 -20.48
CA PRO A 145 -11.92 21.38 -19.45
C PRO A 145 -11.78 19.96 -18.87
N GLU A 146 -11.13 19.04 -19.58
CA GLU A 146 -10.91 17.65 -19.16
C GLU A 146 -10.11 17.56 -17.85
N ASP A 147 -9.25 18.54 -17.54
CA ASP A 147 -8.54 18.59 -16.26
C ASP A 147 -9.46 18.85 -15.05
N GLN A 148 -10.67 19.36 -15.30
CA GLN A 148 -11.66 19.68 -14.28
C GLN A 148 -12.80 18.66 -14.20
N PHE A 149 -12.92 17.75 -15.17
CA PHE A 149 -13.94 16.71 -15.16
C PHE A 149 -13.44 15.48 -14.38
N GLN A 150 -14.30 14.93 -13.52
CA GLN A 150 -14.02 13.75 -12.69
C GLN A 150 -12.75 13.91 -11.83
N ALA A 151 -12.53 15.12 -11.30
CA ALA A 151 -11.36 15.40 -10.48
C ALA A 151 -11.35 14.49 -9.23
N LEU A 152 -12.53 14.20 -8.67
CA LEU A 152 -12.66 13.26 -7.57
C LEU A 152 -12.16 11.87 -7.98
N GLU A 153 -12.57 11.31 -9.11
CA GLU A 153 -12.11 9.97 -9.53
C GLU A 153 -10.60 9.94 -9.85
N LYS A 154 -10.04 11.02 -10.37
CA LYS A 154 -8.61 11.12 -10.73
C LYS A 154 -7.69 11.26 -9.52
N TYR A 155 -8.13 11.99 -8.50
CA TYR A 155 -7.29 12.37 -7.35
C TYR A 155 -7.77 11.75 -6.02
N SER A 156 -8.56 10.69 -6.10
CA SER A 156 -9.03 9.98 -4.92
C SER A 156 -9.29 8.50 -5.19
N VAL A 157 -9.43 7.74 -4.11
CA VAL A 157 -9.73 6.31 -4.13
C VAL A 157 -11.02 6.07 -3.35
N ASP A 158 -12.03 5.49 -4.02
CA ASP A 158 -13.27 5.06 -3.36
C ASP A 158 -13.03 3.77 -2.56
N LEU A 159 -12.82 3.92 -1.24
CA LEU A 159 -12.61 2.81 -0.32
C LEU A 159 -13.87 1.97 -0.16
N THR A 160 -15.06 2.56 -0.23
CA THR A 160 -16.32 1.80 -0.19
C THR A 160 -16.51 0.91 -1.41
N ALA A 161 -16.14 1.39 -2.60
CA ALA A 161 -16.15 0.58 -3.82
C ALA A 161 -15.10 -0.54 -3.76
N ARG A 162 -13.89 -0.25 -3.27
CA ARG A 162 -12.85 -1.27 -3.02
C ARG A 162 -13.31 -2.34 -2.02
N ALA A 163 -13.99 -1.94 -0.95
CA ALA A 163 -14.56 -2.85 0.04
C ALA A 163 -15.61 -3.78 -0.58
N ARG A 164 -16.57 -3.23 -1.35
CA ARG A 164 -17.56 -4.04 -2.09
C ARG A 164 -16.90 -5.00 -3.08
N ALA A 165 -15.77 -4.59 -3.67
CA ALA A 165 -14.97 -5.40 -4.56
C ALA A 165 -13.99 -6.35 -3.83
N GLY A 166 -14.05 -6.49 -2.50
CA GLY A 166 -13.20 -7.39 -1.72
C GLY A 166 -11.70 -7.05 -1.72
N LYS A 167 -11.31 -5.88 -2.24
CA LYS A 167 -9.92 -5.44 -2.45
C LYS A 167 -9.30 -4.76 -1.23
N ILE A 168 -9.94 -4.88 -0.07
CA ILE A 168 -9.45 -4.36 1.21
C ILE A 168 -9.12 -5.56 2.09
N ASP A 169 -7.97 -5.52 2.77
CA ASP A 169 -7.55 -6.56 3.70
C ASP A 169 -8.51 -6.67 4.90
N PRO A 170 -8.68 -7.86 5.47
CA PRO A 170 -9.49 -8.00 6.67
C PRO A 170 -8.91 -7.13 7.80
N VAL A 171 -9.77 -6.38 8.48
CA VAL A 171 -9.36 -5.53 9.61
C VAL A 171 -9.64 -6.28 10.91
N ILE A 172 -8.58 -6.58 11.66
CA ILE A 172 -8.62 -7.39 12.88
C ILE A 172 -8.33 -6.50 14.10
N GLY A 173 -9.10 -6.65 15.18
CA GLY A 173 -8.80 -6.06 16.49
C GLY A 173 -8.98 -4.54 16.58
N ARG A 174 -9.73 -3.91 15.66
CA ARG A 174 -9.98 -2.45 15.62
C ARG A 174 -11.45 -2.05 15.77
N ASP A 175 -12.26 -2.93 16.37
CA ASP A 175 -13.71 -2.74 16.43
C ASP A 175 -14.14 -1.54 17.27
N GLU A 176 -13.40 -1.23 18.34
CA GLU A 176 -13.69 -0.10 19.23
C GLU A 176 -13.41 1.24 18.56
N GLU A 177 -12.26 1.36 17.89
CA GLU A 177 -11.87 2.56 17.14
C GLU A 177 -12.81 2.81 15.96
N ILE A 178 -13.16 1.76 15.20
CA ILE A 178 -14.15 1.88 14.10
C ILE A 178 -15.50 2.33 14.66
N ARG A 179 -15.98 1.70 15.76
CA ARG A 179 -17.25 2.10 16.41
C ARG A 179 -17.19 3.55 16.89
N ARG A 180 -16.04 4.00 17.41
CA ARG A 180 -15.83 5.38 17.82
C ARG A 180 -15.88 6.34 16.64
N VAL A 181 -15.26 6.02 15.52
CA VAL A 181 -15.32 6.80 14.28
C VAL A 181 -16.77 6.92 13.77
N VAL A 182 -17.52 5.81 13.75
CA VAL A 182 -18.96 5.79 13.40
C VAL A 182 -19.77 6.69 14.33
N GLN A 183 -19.52 6.61 15.64
CA GLN A 183 -20.18 7.46 16.64
C GLN A 183 -19.91 8.93 16.36
N VAL A 184 -18.66 9.30 16.06
CA VAL A 184 -18.28 10.69 15.76
C VAL A 184 -18.96 11.19 14.50
N LEU A 185 -18.91 10.43 13.40
CA LEU A 185 -19.55 10.80 12.12
C LEU A 185 -21.06 10.99 12.22
N SER A 186 -21.69 10.38 13.22
CA SER A 186 -23.13 10.46 13.48
C SER A 186 -23.52 11.66 14.36
N ARG A 187 -22.56 12.43 14.90
CA ARG A 187 -22.83 13.60 15.74
C ARG A 187 -23.34 14.79 14.92
N ARG A 188 -24.06 15.69 15.59
CA ARG A 188 -24.48 16.99 15.02
C ARG A 188 -23.35 18.02 15.01
N THR A 189 -22.45 17.98 15.99
CA THR A 189 -21.30 18.87 16.14
C THR A 189 -20.06 18.06 16.46
N LYS A 190 -18.87 18.58 16.08
CA LYS A 190 -17.60 17.83 16.15
C LYS A 190 -17.73 16.44 15.51
N ASN A 191 -18.24 16.43 14.28
CA ASN A 191 -18.61 15.22 13.54
C ASN A 191 -17.54 14.77 12.54
N ASN A 192 -16.35 15.35 12.61
CA ASN A 192 -15.18 14.95 11.83
C ASN A 192 -14.20 14.23 12.77
N PRO A 193 -14.02 12.90 12.68
CA PRO A 193 -13.03 12.21 13.49
C PRO A 193 -11.61 12.53 13.01
N ILE A 194 -10.67 12.63 13.95
CA ILE A 194 -9.25 12.68 13.65
C ILE A 194 -8.56 11.54 14.40
N LEU A 195 -7.99 10.60 13.63
CA LEU A 195 -7.22 9.46 14.11
C LEU A 195 -5.82 9.94 14.50
N ILE A 196 -5.49 9.83 15.79
CA ILE A 196 -4.22 10.28 16.36
C ILE A 196 -3.46 9.05 16.85
N GLY A 197 -2.31 8.80 16.25
CA GLY A 197 -1.46 7.68 16.59
C GLY A 197 -0.14 7.72 15.83
N GLU A 198 0.83 6.94 16.27
CA GLU A 198 2.15 6.86 15.63
C GLU A 198 2.06 6.26 14.21
N PRO A 199 3.06 6.47 13.34
CA PRO A 199 3.11 5.81 12.05
C PRO A 199 3.13 4.27 12.19
N GLY A 200 2.38 3.57 11.35
CA GLY A 200 2.35 2.10 11.33
C GLY A 200 1.37 1.43 12.31
N VAL A 201 0.68 2.17 13.21
CA VAL A 201 -0.28 1.54 14.15
C VAL A 201 -1.59 1.07 13.51
N GLY A 202 -1.81 1.35 12.22
CA GLY A 202 -3.04 0.94 11.50
C GLY A 202 -4.16 2.00 11.47
N LYS A 203 -3.82 3.29 11.43
CA LYS A 203 -4.81 4.38 11.24
C LYS A 203 -5.61 4.18 9.94
N THR A 204 -4.94 3.89 8.83
CA THR A 204 -5.58 3.61 7.53
C THR A 204 -6.44 2.36 7.58
N ALA A 205 -6.00 1.31 8.30
CA ALA A 205 -6.78 0.08 8.48
C ALA A 205 -8.13 0.35 9.19
N ILE A 206 -8.21 1.30 10.13
CA ILE A 206 -9.49 1.70 10.76
C ILE A 206 -10.44 2.31 9.73
N VAL A 207 -9.92 3.13 8.82
CA VAL A 207 -10.71 3.77 7.75
C VAL A 207 -11.18 2.74 6.74
N GLU A 208 -10.31 1.82 6.36
CA GLU A 208 -10.63 0.68 5.51
C GLU A 208 -11.68 -0.25 6.15
N GLY A 209 -11.58 -0.49 7.45
CA GLY A 209 -12.57 -1.26 8.23
C GLY A 209 -13.92 -0.54 8.31
N LEU A 210 -13.92 0.80 8.42
CA LEU A 210 -15.14 1.58 8.26
C LEU A 210 -15.73 1.41 6.86
N ALA A 211 -14.91 1.40 5.80
CA ALA A 211 -15.37 1.19 4.43
C ALA A 211 -16.05 -0.19 4.26
N GLN A 212 -15.46 -1.23 4.87
CA GLN A 212 -16.05 -2.58 4.91
C GLN A 212 -17.41 -2.59 5.60
N ARG A 213 -17.54 -1.92 6.75
CA ARG A 213 -18.83 -1.84 7.47
C ARG A 213 -19.88 -1.03 6.71
N ILE A 214 -19.50 0.04 6.02
CA ILE A 214 -20.43 0.77 5.14
C ILE A 214 -20.87 -0.12 3.98
N ALA A 215 -19.95 -0.87 3.37
CA ALA A 215 -20.24 -1.77 2.26
C ALA A 215 -21.18 -2.93 2.66
N SER A 216 -21.03 -3.49 3.87
CA SER A 216 -21.89 -4.54 4.40
C SER A 216 -23.20 -4.03 5.00
N GLY A 217 -23.36 -2.71 5.14
CA GLY A 217 -24.51 -2.10 5.81
C GLY A 217 -24.49 -2.23 7.34
N ASP A 218 -23.37 -2.65 7.95
CA ASP A 218 -23.13 -2.70 9.40
C ASP A 218 -22.78 -1.31 9.97
N VAL A 219 -23.63 -0.34 9.66
CA VAL A 219 -23.53 1.05 10.13
C VAL A 219 -24.94 1.63 10.35
N PRO A 220 -25.10 2.70 11.14
CA PRO A 220 -26.37 3.42 11.26
C PRO A 220 -26.92 3.88 9.90
N GLU A 221 -28.24 3.98 9.77
CA GLU A 221 -28.94 4.34 8.52
C GLU A 221 -28.33 5.55 7.81
N GLY A 222 -27.98 6.60 8.56
CA GLY A 222 -27.38 7.82 8.01
C GLY A 222 -26.01 7.65 7.36
N LEU A 223 -25.36 6.48 7.49
CA LEU A 223 -24.06 6.17 6.87
C LEU A 223 -24.14 5.09 5.79
N LYS A 224 -25.23 4.31 5.71
CA LYS A 224 -25.33 3.16 4.79
C LYS A 224 -25.19 3.53 3.31
N THR A 225 -25.69 4.70 2.93
CA THR A 225 -25.65 5.18 1.53
C THR A 225 -24.42 6.03 1.23
N LYS A 226 -23.56 6.30 2.22
CA LYS A 226 -22.40 7.18 2.01
C LYS A 226 -21.25 6.46 1.31
N ARG A 227 -20.46 7.22 0.56
CA ARG A 227 -19.19 6.78 -0.03
C ARG A 227 -18.02 7.26 0.82
N LEU A 228 -17.06 6.39 1.11
CA LEU A 228 -15.84 6.77 1.81
C LEU A 228 -14.71 6.89 0.79
N ILE A 229 -14.19 8.10 0.62
CA ILE A 229 -13.25 8.45 -0.43
C ILE A 229 -11.95 8.95 0.19
N SER A 230 -10.83 8.30 -0.10
CA SER A 230 -9.49 8.72 0.31
C SER A 230 -8.91 9.68 -0.70
N LEU A 231 -8.53 10.89 -0.28
CA LEU A 231 -7.83 11.83 -1.16
C LEU A 231 -6.37 11.45 -1.30
N ASP A 232 -5.86 11.52 -2.53
CA ASP A 232 -4.44 11.35 -2.82
C ASP A 232 -3.81 12.74 -3.05
N LEU A 233 -3.30 13.33 -1.97
CA LEU A 233 -2.63 14.63 -2.04
C LEU A 233 -1.34 14.55 -2.87
N ALA A 234 -0.64 13.42 -2.86
CA ALA A 234 0.57 13.23 -3.65
C ALA A 234 0.27 13.24 -5.16
N ALA A 235 -0.82 12.60 -5.59
CA ALA A 235 -1.27 12.64 -6.99
C ALA A 235 -1.69 14.06 -7.43
N MET A 236 -2.27 14.86 -6.53
CA MET A 236 -2.61 16.26 -6.84
C MET A 236 -1.35 17.13 -7.00
N LEU A 237 -0.31 16.86 -6.21
CA LEU A 237 0.99 17.53 -6.29
C LEU A 237 1.80 17.07 -7.52
N ALA A 238 1.67 15.80 -7.90
CA ALA A 238 2.37 15.22 -9.03
C ALA A 238 2.01 15.97 -10.33
N GLY A 239 3.05 16.44 -11.03
CA GLY A 239 2.89 17.17 -12.29
C GLY A 239 2.30 18.57 -12.15
N ALA A 240 2.16 19.12 -10.95
CA ALA A 240 1.90 20.55 -10.77
C ALA A 240 3.21 21.33 -10.95
N LYS A 241 3.29 22.19 -11.96
CA LYS A 241 4.46 23.07 -12.17
C LYS A 241 4.42 24.29 -11.26
N TYR A 242 3.21 24.67 -10.85
CA TYR A 242 2.94 25.84 -10.03
C TYR A 242 1.98 25.50 -8.90
N ARG A 243 2.14 26.17 -7.74
CA ARG A 243 1.26 26.01 -6.57
C ARG A 243 -0.23 26.23 -6.90
N GLY A 244 -0.54 27.16 -7.81
CA GLY A 244 -1.91 27.45 -8.22
C GLY A 244 -2.62 26.25 -8.88
N GLU A 245 -1.89 25.39 -9.60
CA GLU A 245 -2.47 24.22 -10.25
C GLU A 245 -2.94 23.18 -9.22
N PHE A 246 -2.19 23.00 -8.12
CA PHE A 246 -2.63 22.16 -7.01
C PHE A 246 -3.90 22.73 -6.35
N GLU A 247 -3.92 24.03 -6.08
CA GLU A 247 -5.08 24.68 -5.45
C GLU A 247 -6.32 24.58 -6.35
N GLU A 248 -6.17 24.71 -7.67
CA GLU A 248 -7.26 24.49 -8.63
C GLU A 248 -7.77 23.04 -8.64
N ARG A 249 -6.86 22.05 -8.64
CA ARG A 249 -7.22 20.62 -8.56
C ARG A 249 -7.96 20.30 -7.26
N LEU A 250 -7.42 20.74 -6.12
CA LEU A 250 -8.05 20.53 -4.82
C LEU A 250 -9.41 21.23 -4.75
N LYS A 251 -9.53 22.43 -5.30
CA LYS A 251 -10.80 23.16 -5.37
C LYS A 251 -11.83 22.43 -6.23
N ALA A 252 -11.44 21.84 -7.35
CA ALA A 252 -12.32 21.02 -8.18
C ALA A 252 -12.83 19.79 -7.42
N VAL A 253 -11.92 19.06 -6.76
CA VAL A 253 -12.25 17.89 -5.93
C VAL A 253 -13.20 18.26 -4.78
N LEU A 254 -12.87 19.32 -4.04
CA LEU A 254 -13.71 19.80 -2.94
C LEU A 254 -15.09 20.22 -3.45
N LYS A 255 -15.16 20.90 -4.60
CA LYS A 255 -16.44 21.29 -5.21
C LYS A 255 -17.31 20.07 -5.52
N GLU A 256 -16.76 19.04 -6.18
CA GLU A 256 -17.48 17.79 -6.45
C GLU A 256 -17.99 17.11 -5.17
N ILE A 257 -17.20 17.13 -4.09
CA ILE A 257 -17.62 16.59 -2.78
C ILE A 257 -18.80 17.38 -2.20
N THR A 258 -18.78 18.70 -2.29
CA THR A 258 -19.92 19.55 -1.87
C THR A 258 -21.17 19.32 -2.71
N ASP A 259 -21.01 19.24 -4.02
CA ASP A 259 -22.11 19.06 -4.97
C ASP A 259 -22.79 17.69 -4.79
N ALA A 260 -22.07 16.70 -4.24
CA ALA A 260 -22.60 15.40 -3.82
C ALA A 260 -23.51 15.46 -2.58
N GLY A 261 -23.83 16.65 -2.03
CA GLY A 261 -24.90 16.82 -1.04
C GLY A 261 -24.67 16.08 0.28
N GLY A 262 -23.41 15.80 0.64
CA GLY A 262 -23.06 15.07 1.86
C GLY A 262 -23.13 13.55 1.74
N GLU A 263 -23.26 12.99 0.53
CA GLU A 263 -23.13 11.54 0.30
C GLU A 263 -21.68 11.05 0.42
N VAL A 264 -20.69 11.94 0.36
CA VAL A 264 -19.27 11.62 0.46
C VAL A 264 -18.75 11.88 1.87
N ILE A 265 -17.98 10.94 2.40
CA ILE A 265 -17.08 11.10 3.54
C ILE A 265 -15.67 11.09 2.97
N THR A 266 -14.90 12.12 3.28
CA THR A 266 -13.53 12.28 2.79
C THR A 266 -12.54 11.77 3.83
N PHE A 267 -11.60 10.92 3.45
CA PHE A 267 -10.45 10.57 4.26
C PHE A 267 -9.21 11.31 3.74
N VAL A 268 -8.45 11.91 4.66
CA VAL A 268 -7.16 12.54 4.38
C VAL A 268 -6.14 11.96 5.34
N ASP A 269 -5.23 11.16 4.81
CA ASP A 269 -4.04 10.76 5.55
C ASP A 269 -3.10 11.95 5.68
N GLU A 270 -2.34 11.99 6.77
CA GLU A 270 -1.45 13.11 7.10
C GLU A 270 -2.12 14.48 6.98
N ILE A 271 -3.30 14.67 7.60
CA ILE A 271 -4.14 15.88 7.47
C ILE A 271 -3.40 17.18 7.80
N HIS A 272 -2.32 17.12 8.57
CA HIS A 272 -1.46 18.26 8.86
C HIS A 272 -0.81 18.85 7.58
N THR A 273 -0.62 18.06 6.52
CA THR A 273 -0.10 18.53 5.21
C THR A 273 -1.05 19.51 4.53
N LEU A 274 -2.36 19.36 4.77
CA LEU A 274 -3.41 20.25 4.25
C LEU A 274 -3.56 21.52 5.10
N VAL A 275 -3.27 21.41 6.40
CA VAL A 275 -3.58 22.41 7.43
C VAL A 275 -2.36 23.24 7.86
N GLY A 276 -1.15 22.79 7.51
CA GLY A 276 0.12 23.31 7.99
C GLY A 276 0.27 24.83 7.83
N ALA A 277 0.36 25.52 8.97
CA ALA A 277 0.62 26.95 9.04
C ALA A 277 2.03 27.29 8.53
N GLY A 278 2.15 27.64 7.24
CA GLY A 278 3.08 28.63 6.66
C GLY A 278 4.56 28.69 7.07
N GLY A 279 5.13 27.68 7.76
CA GLY A 279 6.41 27.80 8.48
C GLY A 279 7.63 27.20 7.77
N ALA A 280 7.44 26.43 6.70
CA ALA A 280 8.54 25.96 5.85
C ALA A 280 8.23 26.37 4.41
N GLU A 281 9.26 26.72 3.63
CA GLU A 281 9.23 27.21 2.24
C GLU A 281 8.48 26.33 1.20
N GLY A 282 7.69 25.34 1.63
CA GLY A 282 6.89 24.46 0.79
C GLY A 282 5.52 24.03 1.35
N ALA A 283 5.09 24.49 2.54
CA ALA A 283 3.79 24.08 3.09
C ALA A 283 2.62 24.80 2.39
N MET A 284 1.63 24.01 1.95
CA MET A 284 0.47 24.47 1.22
C MET A 284 -0.65 24.87 2.18
N ASP A 285 -1.13 26.11 2.12
CA ASP A 285 -2.22 26.61 2.97
C ASP A 285 -3.59 26.30 2.34
N ALA A 286 -3.86 25.01 2.17
CA ALA A 286 -5.16 24.51 1.74
C ALA A 286 -6.22 24.61 2.86
N GLY A 287 -5.80 24.89 4.10
CA GLY A 287 -6.67 25.09 5.25
C GLY A 287 -7.72 26.18 5.02
N ASN A 288 -7.39 27.25 4.27
CA ASN A 288 -8.35 28.31 3.95
C ASN A 288 -9.51 27.85 3.05
N MET A 289 -9.31 26.81 2.23
CA MET A 289 -10.36 26.24 1.39
C MET A 289 -11.28 25.31 2.20
N VAL A 290 -10.70 24.54 3.12
CA VAL A 290 -11.41 23.48 3.86
C VAL A 290 -12.16 24.02 5.09
N LYS A 291 -11.60 25.00 5.81
CA LYS A 291 -12.20 25.56 7.04
C LYS A 291 -13.64 26.07 6.84
N PRO A 292 -13.97 26.84 5.79
CA PRO A 292 -15.35 27.31 5.58
C PRO A 292 -16.33 26.18 5.34
N MET A 293 -15.93 25.13 4.59
CA MET A 293 -16.78 23.99 4.26
C MET A 293 -17.06 23.12 5.50
N LEU A 294 -16.03 22.87 6.33
CA LEU A 294 -16.18 22.23 7.64
C LEU A 294 -17.06 23.06 8.58
N ALA A 295 -16.96 24.40 8.51
CA ALA A 295 -17.77 25.29 9.32
C ALA A 295 -19.26 25.23 8.97
N ARG A 296 -19.59 25.14 7.67
CA ARG A 296 -20.96 25.02 7.16
C ARG A 296 -21.53 23.60 7.24
N GLY A 297 -20.69 22.59 7.52
CA GLY A 297 -21.09 21.18 7.54
C GLY A 297 -21.30 20.57 6.15
N GLU A 298 -20.81 21.27 5.12
CA GLU A 298 -20.81 20.86 3.71
C GLU A 298 -19.80 19.74 3.42
N LEU A 299 -18.73 19.67 4.23
CA LEU A 299 -17.67 18.68 4.12
C LEU A 299 -17.66 17.79 5.37
N ARG A 300 -17.71 16.47 5.17
CA ARG A 300 -17.46 15.47 6.22
C ARG A 300 -16.10 14.83 5.99
N MET A 301 -15.26 14.85 7.00
CA MET A 301 -13.88 14.39 6.89
C MET A 301 -13.47 13.48 8.04
N ILE A 302 -12.64 12.48 7.71
CA ILE A 302 -11.82 11.71 8.62
C ILE A 302 -10.37 12.13 8.37
N GLY A 303 -9.68 12.63 9.39
CA GLY A 303 -8.25 12.94 9.31
C GLY A 303 -7.42 11.85 9.99
N ALA A 304 -6.17 11.67 9.57
CA ALA A 304 -5.17 10.91 10.33
C ALA A 304 -3.87 11.74 10.47
N THR A 305 -3.22 11.66 11.64
CA THR A 305 -1.99 12.42 11.95
C THR A 305 -1.28 11.82 13.16
N THR A 306 -0.05 12.22 13.44
CA THR A 306 0.64 11.90 14.70
C THR A 306 0.22 12.83 15.84
N LEU A 307 0.55 12.48 17.08
CA LEU A 307 0.21 13.31 18.24
C LEU A 307 0.89 14.68 18.19
N ASP A 308 2.15 14.71 17.77
CA ASP A 308 2.96 15.93 17.75
C ASP A 308 2.51 16.89 16.63
N GLU A 309 2.15 16.36 15.46
CA GLU A 309 1.53 17.12 14.37
C GLU A 309 0.16 17.67 14.75
N TYR A 310 -0.68 16.86 15.42
CA TYR A 310 -1.99 17.30 15.90
C TYR A 310 -1.86 18.51 16.82
N ARG A 311 -0.97 18.42 17.82
CA ARG A 311 -0.70 19.51 18.77
C ARG A 311 -0.20 20.78 18.07
N THR A 312 0.63 20.62 17.06
CA THR A 312 1.28 21.74 16.38
C THR A 312 0.37 22.43 15.37
N HIS A 313 -0.40 21.66 14.61
CA HIS A 313 -1.12 22.17 13.43
C HIS A 313 -2.64 22.21 13.57
N VAL A 314 -3.24 21.35 14.40
CA VAL A 314 -4.71 21.25 14.52
C VAL A 314 -5.20 21.83 15.84
N GLU A 315 -4.56 21.50 16.96
CA GLU A 315 -4.98 21.94 18.31
C GLU A 315 -4.81 23.44 18.52
N LYS A 316 -3.75 24.04 17.95
CA LYS A 316 -3.53 25.49 17.99
C LYS A 316 -4.53 26.28 17.13
N ASP A 317 -5.19 25.65 16.16
CA ASP A 317 -6.19 26.30 15.32
C ASP A 317 -7.61 26.08 15.87
N ALA A 318 -8.14 27.13 16.52
CA ALA A 318 -9.47 27.11 17.13
C ALA A 318 -10.63 26.93 16.14
N ALA A 319 -10.44 27.10 14.83
CA ALA A 319 -11.45 26.79 13.83
C ALA A 319 -11.55 25.27 13.59
N LEU A 320 -10.40 24.59 13.55
CA LEU A 320 -10.32 23.15 13.29
C LEU A 320 -10.57 22.32 14.56
N GLU A 321 -10.02 22.71 15.70
CA GLU A 321 -10.20 22.03 17.00
C GLU A 321 -11.69 21.95 17.42
N ARG A 322 -12.50 22.93 16.98
CA ARG A 322 -13.95 22.93 17.19
C ARG A 322 -14.74 22.06 16.20
N ARG A 323 -14.11 21.53 15.15
CA ARG A 323 -14.76 20.71 14.11
C ARG A 323 -14.32 19.26 14.14
N PHE A 324 -13.11 19.00 14.62
CA PHE A 324 -12.60 17.65 14.80
C PHE A 324 -12.88 17.08 16.19
N GLN A 325 -12.99 15.75 16.25
CA GLN A 325 -13.04 14.97 17.48
C GLN A 325 -11.91 13.95 17.47
N GLN A 326 -11.07 14.02 18.49
CA GLN A 326 -9.92 13.12 18.64
C GLN A 326 -10.38 11.67 18.87
N VAL A 327 -9.70 10.75 18.18
CA VAL A 327 -9.78 9.30 18.34
C VAL A 327 -8.35 8.78 18.42
N TYR A 328 -7.92 8.36 19.60
CA TYR A 328 -6.57 7.83 19.80
C TYR A 328 -6.49 6.40 19.26
N VAL A 329 -5.41 6.11 18.54
CA VAL A 329 -5.10 4.80 18.00
C VAL A 329 -3.78 4.36 18.60
N GLY A 330 -3.85 3.41 19.53
CA GLY A 330 -2.68 2.85 20.18
C GLY A 330 -2.01 1.76 19.35
N GLU A 331 -0.72 1.55 19.60
CA GLU A 331 0.00 0.35 19.17
C GLU A 331 -0.71 -0.90 19.76
N PRO A 332 -1.02 -1.92 18.94
CA PRO A 332 -1.62 -3.16 19.43
C PRO A 332 -0.62 -3.94 20.28
N THR A 333 -1.13 -4.81 21.15
CA THR A 333 -0.26 -5.70 21.91
C THR A 333 0.38 -6.76 21.01
N VAL A 334 1.38 -7.48 21.52
CA VAL A 334 1.99 -8.62 20.81
C VAL A 334 0.91 -9.68 20.50
N GLU A 335 0.00 -9.95 21.43
CA GLU A 335 -1.08 -10.92 21.24
C GLU A 335 -2.06 -10.46 20.15
N ASP A 336 -2.47 -9.18 20.18
CA ASP A 336 -3.35 -8.60 19.16
C ASP A 336 -2.67 -8.62 17.79
N THR A 337 -1.36 -8.32 17.74
CA THR A 337 -0.56 -8.39 16.50
C THR A 337 -0.52 -9.80 15.95
N ILE A 338 -0.36 -10.83 16.78
CA ILE A 338 -0.45 -12.23 16.33
C ILE A 338 -1.83 -12.50 15.73
N GLY A 339 -2.90 -11.99 16.35
CA GLY A 339 -4.26 -12.06 15.80
C GLY A 339 -4.38 -11.39 14.42
N ILE A 340 -3.81 -10.20 14.26
CA ILE A 340 -3.76 -9.46 12.98
C ILE A 340 -2.99 -10.28 11.94
N LEU A 341 -1.79 -10.76 12.26
CA LEU A 341 -0.97 -11.56 11.36
C LEU A 341 -1.67 -12.86 10.93
N ARG A 342 -2.39 -13.53 11.85
CA ARG A 342 -3.19 -14.71 11.53
C ARG A 342 -4.33 -14.40 10.57
N GLY A 343 -4.98 -13.25 10.72
CA GLY A 343 -6.02 -12.80 9.80
C GLY A 343 -5.48 -12.43 8.41
N LEU A 344 -4.26 -11.92 8.33
CA LEU A 344 -3.59 -11.57 7.07
C LEU A 344 -2.87 -12.76 6.40
N LYS A 345 -2.55 -13.80 7.17
CA LYS A 345 -1.75 -14.96 6.76
C LYS A 345 -2.12 -15.48 5.37
N GLU A 346 -3.40 -15.75 5.14
CA GLU A 346 -3.84 -16.37 3.90
C GLU A 346 -3.59 -15.49 2.67
N ARG A 347 -3.77 -14.17 2.80
CA ARG A 347 -3.51 -13.22 1.70
C ARG A 347 -2.03 -13.19 1.34
N TYR A 348 -1.13 -13.17 2.32
CA TYR A 348 0.32 -13.21 2.09
C TYR A 348 0.77 -14.55 1.50
N GLU A 349 0.20 -15.66 1.97
CA GLU A 349 0.47 -16.99 1.40
C GLU A 349 0.05 -17.09 -0.08
N VAL A 350 -1.11 -16.54 -0.44
CA VAL A 350 -1.58 -16.49 -1.83
C VAL A 350 -0.69 -15.57 -2.67
N HIS A 351 -0.40 -14.36 -2.17
CA HIS A 351 0.39 -13.35 -2.88
C HIS A 351 1.79 -13.84 -3.23
N HIS A 352 2.50 -14.41 -2.26
CA HIS A 352 3.86 -14.93 -2.45
C HIS A 352 3.90 -16.36 -2.96
N GLY A 353 2.79 -17.10 -2.88
CA GLY A 353 2.75 -18.52 -3.24
C GLY A 353 3.60 -19.39 -2.31
N VAL A 354 3.67 -19.04 -1.03
CA VAL A 354 4.38 -19.79 0.02
C VAL A 354 3.41 -20.17 1.16
N ARG A 355 3.88 -20.92 2.14
CA ARG A 355 3.17 -21.13 3.41
C ARG A 355 3.84 -20.36 4.52
N ILE A 356 3.08 -19.98 5.54
CA ILE A 356 3.61 -19.28 6.70
C ILE A 356 3.19 -20.08 7.94
N GLN A 357 4.17 -20.58 8.68
CA GLN A 357 3.88 -21.32 9.90
C GLN A 357 3.37 -20.36 11.00
N ASP A 358 2.55 -20.88 11.92
CA ASP A 358 2.01 -20.05 13.01
C ASP A 358 3.12 -19.55 13.96
N ASN A 359 4.14 -20.39 14.20
CA ASN A 359 5.33 -20.00 14.97
C ASN A 359 6.11 -18.84 14.32
N ALA A 360 6.08 -18.71 13.00
CA ALA A 360 6.71 -17.60 12.27
C ALA A 360 5.97 -16.30 12.57
N LEU A 361 4.62 -16.32 12.61
CA LEU A 361 3.81 -15.16 12.97
C LEU A 361 4.07 -14.72 14.42
N VAL A 362 4.14 -15.68 15.34
CA VAL A 362 4.50 -15.42 16.74
C VAL A 362 5.90 -14.83 16.84
N SER A 363 6.88 -15.41 16.13
CA SER A 363 8.25 -14.93 16.08
C SER A 363 8.32 -13.50 15.54
N ALA A 364 7.58 -13.20 14.46
CA ALA A 364 7.54 -11.87 13.84
C ALA A 364 7.02 -10.81 14.82
N ALA A 365 5.93 -11.10 15.54
CA ALA A 365 5.39 -10.18 16.53
C ALA A 365 6.35 -10.00 17.73
N VAL A 366 6.90 -11.07 18.27
CA VAL A 366 7.79 -11.04 19.45
C VAL A 366 9.13 -10.37 19.14
N LEU A 367 9.81 -10.79 18.07
CA LEU A 367 11.12 -10.27 17.70
C LEU A 367 11.04 -8.82 17.23
N SER A 368 10.04 -8.45 16.43
CA SER A 368 9.87 -7.05 16.02
C SER A 368 9.58 -6.13 17.20
N ASN A 369 8.73 -6.56 18.14
CA ASN A 369 8.45 -5.79 19.35
C ASN A 369 9.72 -5.56 20.19
N ARG A 370 10.56 -6.59 20.31
CA ARG A 370 11.76 -6.55 21.15
C ARG A 370 12.92 -5.79 20.53
N TYR A 371 13.16 -5.98 19.23
CA TYR A 371 14.40 -5.56 18.58
C TYR A 371 14.24 -4.39 17.61
N LEU A 372 13.01 -4.08 17.17
CA LEU A 372 12.73 -2.96 16.28
C LEU A 372 11.95 -1.87 17.04
N THR A 373 12.64 -1.17 17.95
CA THR A 373 12.04 -0.18 18.87
C THR A 373 11.66 1.15 18.19
N ASN A 374 12.25 1.47 17.04
CA ASN A 374 11.99 2.72 16.30
C ASN A 374 10.75 2.62 15.38
N ARG A 375 10.05 1.49 15.38
CA ARG A 375 8.85 1.22 14.59
C ARG A 375 7.77 0.64 15.50
N PHE A 376 6.51 0.79 15.08
CA PHE A 376 5.36 0.38 15.86
C PHE A 376 4.69 -0.86 15.24
N LEU A 377 4.11 -1.70 16.10
CA LEU A 377 3.18 -2.75 15.70
C LEU A 377 1.89 -2.12 15.14
N PRO A 378 1.18 -2.82 14.23
CA PRO A 378 1.52 -4.12 13.66
C PRO A 378 2.47 -4.05 12.45
N ASP A 379 2.73 -2.84 11.92
CA ASP A 379 3.48 -2.62 10.66
C ASP A 379 4.82 -3.37 10.61
N LYS A 380 5.68 -3.18 11.61
CA LYS A 380 6.99 -3.85 11.66
C LYS A 380 6.92 -5.38 11.65
N ALA A 381 5.84 -5.97 12.17
CA ALA A 381 5.68 -7.42 12.21
C ALA A 381 5.15 -7.95 10.87
N ILE A 382 4.23 -7.20 10.24
CA ILE A 382 3.74 -7.50 8.89
C ILE A 382 4.89 -7.46 7.88
N ASP A 383 5.72 -6.42 7.96
CA ASP A 383 6.88 -6.22 7.09
C ASP A 383 7.92 -7.36 7.21
N LEU A 384 8.14 -7.89 8.43
CA LEU A 384 9.00 -9.07 8.61
C LEU A 384 8.43 -10.32 7.94
N VAL A 385 7.12 -10.54 8.04
CA VAL A 385 6.46 -11.71 7.42
C VAL A 385 6.50 -11.58 5.90
N ASP A 386 6.28 -10.38 5.37
CA ASP A 386 6.31 -10.07 3.95
C ASP A 386 7.72 -10.28 3.35
N GLU A 387 8.75 -9.72 3.98
CA GLU A 387 10.15 -9.86 3.57
C GLU A 387 10.61 -11.33 3.62
N ALA A 388 10.24 -12.08 4.67
CA ALA A 388 10.57 -13.50 4.78
C ALA A 388 9.85 -14.35 3.71
N ALA A 389 8.58 -14.07 3.43
CA ALA A 389 7.81 -14.75 2.39
C ALA A 389 8.37 -14.44 0.99
N SER A 390 8.70 -13.18 0.72
CA SER A 390 9.33 -12.74 -0.53
C SER A 390 10.69 -13.39 -0.74
N LYS A 391 11.54 -13.42 0.30
CA LYS A 391 12.84 -14.10 0.28
C LYS A 391 12.69 -15.57 -0.09
N LEU A 392 11.82 -16.30 0.61
CA LEU A 392 11.57 -17.71 0.35
C LEU A 392 11.06 -17.94 -1.08
N ARG A 393 10.21 -17.03 -1.58
CA ARG A 393 9.71 -17.09 -2.95
C ARG A 393 10.83 -16.98 -3.99
N ILE A 394 11.77 -16.05 -3.79
CA ILE A 394 12.94 -15.88 -4.66
C ILE A 394 13.79 -17.15 -4.66
N GLU A 395 13.98 -17.79 -3.50
CA GLU A 395 14.72 -19.05 -3.38
C GLU A 395 14.05 -20.21 -4.13
N ILE A 396 12.72 -20.33 -4.05
CA ILE A 396 11.94 -21.34 -4.81
C ILE A 396 12.07 -21.15 -6.32
N ASP A 397 12.04 -19.89 -6.78
CA ASP A 397 12.10 -19.59 -8.21
C ASP A 397 13.52 -19.73 -8.79
N SER A 398 14.54 -19.63 -7.93
CA SER A 398 15.96 -19.72 -8.29
C SER A 398 16.50 -21.15 -8.28
N MET A 399 17.64 -21.35 -8.96
CA MET A 399 18.34 -22.63 -8.93
C MET A 399 18.97 -22.84 -7.53
N PRO A 400 18.74 -23.99 -6.87
CA PRO A 400 19.35 -24.29 -5.58
C PRO A 400 20.88 -24.26 -5.64
N THR A 401 21.50 -23.88 -4.53
CA THR A 401 22.96 -23.68 -4.45
C THR A 401 23.70 -25.00 -4.71
N GLU A 402 23.13 -26.12 -4.27
CA GLU A 402 23.65 -27.47 -4.48
C GLU A 402 23.77 -27.80 -5.98
N ILE A 403 22.80 -27.36 -6.79
CA ILE A 403 22.80 -27.55 -8.25
C ILE A 403 23.80 -26.59 -8.90
N ASP A 404 23.81 -25.31 -8.51
CA ASP A 404 24.74 -24.30 -9.05
C ASP A 404 26.21 -24.69 -8.81
N VAL A 405 26.55 -25.24 -7.64
CA VAL A 405 27.91 -25.74 -7.34
C VAL A 405 28.32 -26.85 -8.32
N VAL A 406 27.44 -27.83 -8.57
CA VAL A 406 27.72 -28.92 -9.50
C VAL A 406 27.81 -28.42 -10.95
N GLU A 407 26.93 -27.52 -11.37
CA GLU A 407 26.94 -26.93 -12.71
C GLU A 407 28.21 -26.12 -12.98
N ARG A 408 28.66 -25.32 -12.01
CA ARG A 408 29.94 -24.60 -12.12
C ARG A 408 31.12 -25.56 -12.26
N ARG A 409 31.10 -26.69 -11.54
CA ARG A 409 32.14 -27.72 -11.67
C ARG A 409 32.11 -28.38 -13.05
N ILE A 410 30.93 -28.71 -13.57
CA ILE A 410 30.75 -29.25 -14.93
C ILE A 410 31.32 -28.26 -15.96
N MET A 411 31.01 -26.97 -15.83
CA MET A 411 31.51 -25.93 -16.73
C MET A 411 33.04 -25.83 -16.73
N GLN A 412 33.68 -25.90 -15.55
CA GLN A 412 35.14 -25.92 -15.42
C GLN A 412 35.75 -27.13 -16.14
N LEU A 413 35.20 -28.33 -15.91
CA LEU A 413 35.67 -29.55 -16.57
C LEU A 413 35.45 -29.48 -18.09
N GLN A 414 34.35 -28.91 -18.57
CA GLN A 414 34.11 -28.72 -20.00
C GLN A 414 35.17 -27.82 -20.66
N ILE A 415 35.59 -26.75 -19.99
CA ILE A 415 36.65 -25.86 -20.48
C ILE A 415 37.98 -26.61 -20.53
N GLU A 416 38.32 -27.34 -19.46
CA GLU A 416 39.54 -28.17 -19.38
C GLU A 416 39.54 -29.27 -20.47
N ARG A 417 38.39 -29.90 -20.74
CA ARG A 417 38.21 -30.88 -21.84
C ARG A 417 38.56 -30.27 -23.20
N VAL A 418 38.08 -29.06 -23.49
CA VAL A 418 38.34 -28.37 -24.77
C VAL A 418 39.82 -28.00 -24.91
N ALA A 419 40.47 -27.62 -23.82
CA ALA A 419 41.91 -27.37 -23.82
C ALA A 419 42.71 -28.67 -24.09
N LEU A 420 42.44 -29.73 -23.31
CA LEU A 420 43.14 -31.02 -23.42
C LEU A 420 42.87 -31.74 -24.75
N SER A 421 41.72 -31.52 -25.38
CA SER A 421 41.39 -32.13 -26.69
C SER A 421 42.33 -31.70 -27.83
N LYS A 422 43.09 -30.62 -27.64
CA LYS A 422 44.08 -30.11 -28.61
C LYS A 422 45.48 -30.66 -28.39
N GLU A 423 45.73 -31.30 -27.25
CA GLU A 423 47.04 -31.83 -26.88
C GLU A 423 47.21 -33.28 -27.37
N THR A 424 48.44 -33.65 -27.74
CA THR A 424 48.72 -34.95 -28.38
C THR A 424 49.50 -35.93 -27.52
N ASP A 425 50.05 -35.48 -26.39
CA ASP A 425 50.88 -36.30 -25.50
C ASP A 425 50.05 -37.32 -24.71
N ALA A 426 50.73 -38.38 -24.24
CA ALA A 426 50.07 -39.50 -23.57
C ALA A 426 49.42 -39.11 -22.23
N ALA A 427 50.04 -38.19 -21.48
CA ALA A 427 49.51 -37.75 -20.18
C ALA A 427 48.23 -36.93 -20.34
N SER A 428 48.17 -36.04 -21.34
CA SER A 428 46.95 -35.29 -21.68
C SER A 428 45.79 -36.18 -22.11
N LYS A 429 46.07 -37.25 -22.87
CA LYS A 429 45.03 -38.23 -23.26
C LYS A 429 44.47 -39.03 -22.08
N GLU A 430 45.33 -39.44 -21.15
CA GLU A 430 44.91 -40.14 -19.93
C GLU A 430 44.09 -39.22 -19.03
N ARG A 431 44.54 -37.96 -18.85
CA ARG A 431 43.81 -36.94 -18.09
C ARG A 431 42.44 -36.62 -18.72
N LEU A 432 42.39 -36.53 -20.05
CA LEU A 432 41.13 -36.30 -20.80
C LEU A 432 40.14 -37.44 -20.55
N SER A 433 40.59 -38.70 -20.59
CA SER A 433 39.71 -39.85 -20.33
C SER A 433 39.16 -39.85 -18.90
N ALA A 434 40.00 -39.55 -17.89
CA ALA A 434 39.54 -39.45 -16.51
C ALA A 434 38.54 -38.29 -16.32
N LEU A 435 38.77 -37.17 -16.99
CA LEU A 435 37.89 -36.01 -16.95
C LEU A 435 36.53 -36.29 -17.59
N GLU A 436 36.49 -37.01 -18.72
CA GLU A 436 35.24 -37.41 -19.37
C GLU A 436 34.36 -38.29 -18.48
N VAL A 437 34.97 -39.16 -17.67
CA VAL A 437 34.27 -39.97 -16.66
C VAL A 437 33.68 -39.07 -15.56
N GLU A 438 34.49 -38.19 -14.95
CA GLU A 438 34.03 -37.25 -13.91
C GLU A 438 32.89 -36.34 -14.43
N LEU A 439 33.02 -35.86 -15.68
CA LEU A 439 32.01 -35.02 -16.33
C LEU A 439 30.71 -35.79 -16.57
N GLY A 440 30.78 -37.07 -16.96
CA GLY A 440 29.62 -37.94 -17.10
C GLY A 440 28.88 -38.18 -15.78
N GLU A 441 29.62 -38.45 -14.71
CA GLU A 441 29.07 -38.64 -13.36
C GLU A 441 28.37 -37.37 -12.85
N LEU A 442 29.06 -36.22 -12.89
CA LEU A 442 28.50 -34.94 -12.44
C LEU A 442 27.32 -34.48 -13.30
N SER A 443 27.35 -34.72 -14.62
CA SER A 443 26.23 -34.39 -15.50
C SER A 443 24.99 -35.23 -15.19
N SER A 444 25.18 -36.53 -14.89
CA SER A 444 24.08 -37.40 -14.45
C SER A 444 23.51 -36.95 -13.11
N GLN A 445 24.38 -36.62 -12.15
CA GLN A 445 23.97 -36.11 -10.85
C GLN A 445 23.18 -34.79 -10.99
N SER A 446 23.69 -33.83 -11.78
CA SER A 446 22.99 -32.57 -12.04
C SER A 446 21.63 -32.78 -12.71
N ALA A 447 21.55 -33.67 -13.70
CA ALA A 447 20.28 -33.97 -14.36
C ALA A 447 19.23 -34.55 -13.39
N GLU A 448 19.65 -35.45 -12.48
CA GLU A 448 18.78 -35.99 -11.44
C GLU A 448 18.29 -34.90 -10.49
N MET A 449 19.21 -34.05 -10.00
CA MET A 449 18.88 -32.94 -9.11
C MET A 449 17.94 -31.92 -9.77
N LYS A 450 18.20 -31.55 -11.03
CA LYS A 450 17.34 -30.63 -11.81
C LYS A 450 15.94 -31.20 -12.01
N LYS A 451 15.83 -32.49 -12.36
CA LYS A 451 14.53 -33.16 -12.53
C LYS A 451 13.74 -33.17 -11.23
N ARG A 452 14.41 -33.43 -10.10
CA ARG A 452 13.80 -33.38 -8.77
C ARG A 452 13.30 -31.97 -8.45
N TRP A 453 14.16 -30.97 -8.62
CA TRP A 453 13.82 -29.56 -8.42
C TRP A 453 12.63 -29.11 -9.28
N GLU A 454 12.60 -29.48 -10.57
CA GLU A 454 11.47 -29.18 -11.47
C GLU A 454 10.17 -29.83 -10.99
N THR A 455 10.24 -31.07 -10.50
CA THR A 455 9.07 -31.80 -9.97
C THR A 455 8.54 -31.13 -8.69
N GLU A 456 9.43 -30.77 -7.77
CA GLU A 456 9.07 -30.05 -6.54
C GLU A 456 8.46 -28.67 -6.87
N LYS A 457 9.08 -27.91 -7.78
CA LYS A 457 8.59 -26.59 -8.24
C LYS A 457 7.21 -26.68 -8.89
N GLN A 458 6.95 -27.70 -9.71
CA GLN A 458 5.63 -27.95 -10.30
C GLN A 458 4.57 -28.24 -9.23
N GLY A 459 4.92 -29.02 -8.20
CA GLY A 459 4.04 -29.29 -7.06
C GLY A 459 3.63 -28.02 -6.32
N ILE A 460 4.60 -27.14 -6.02
CA ILE A 460 4.35 -25.85 -5.37
C ILE A 460 3.43 -24.97 -6.23
N SER A 461 3.71 -24.90 -7.54
CA SER A 461 2.89 -24.13 -8.48
C SER A 461 1.45 -24.61 -8.53
N ALA A 462 1.22 -25.93 -8.54
CA ALA A 462 -0.12 -26.50 -8.52
C ALA A 462 -0.90 -26.13 -7.24
N VAL A 463 -0.24 -26.20 -6.07
CA VAL A 463 -0.85 -25.80 -4.79
C VAL A 463 -1.20 -24.32 -4.79
N ARG A 464 -0.34 -23.47 -5.37
CA ARG A 464 -0.61 -22.03 -5.51
C ARG A 464 -1.87 -21.77 -6.33
N THR A 465 -2.00 -22.38 -7.51
CA THR A 465 -3.20 -22.21 -8.36
C THR A 465 -4.47 -22.63 -7.62
N LEU A 466 -4.42 -23.72 -6.85
CA LEU A 466 -5.57 -24.13 -6.02
C LEU A 466 -5.92 -23.11 -4.93
N LYS A 467 -4.92 -22.49 -4.30
CA LYS A 467 -5.15 -21.43 -3.30
C LYS A 467 -5.73 -20.16 -3.92
N GLU A 468 -5.24 -19.75 -5.09
CA GLU A 468 -5.79 -18.61 -5.84
C GLU A 468 -7.26 -18.86 -6.24
N GLU A 469 -7.59 -20.08 -6.66
CA GLU A 469 -8.97 -20.50 -6.96
C GLU A 469 -9.84 -20.48 -5.69
N LEU A 470 -9.33 -20.97 -4.56
CA LEU A 470 -10.01 -20.96 -3.28
C LEU A 470 -10.34 -19.53 -2.82
N ASP A 471 -9.37 -18.62 -2.88
CA ASP A 471 -9.58 -17.21 -2.50
C ASP A 471 -10.64 -16.55 -3.40
N THR A 472 -10.59 -16.84 -4.71
CA THR A 472 -11.59 -16.35 -5.66
C THR A 472 -13.00 -16.84 -5.32
N LEU A 473 -13.16 -18.13 -4.99
CA LEU A 473 -14.46 -18.69 -4.59
C LEU A 473 -14.95 -18.13 -3.25
N ARG A 474 -14.05 -17.87 -2.28
CA ARG A 474 -14.42 -17.23 -1.00
C ARG A 474 -14.93 -15.82 -1.22
N GLN A 475 -14.21 -15.02 -2.02
CA GLN A 475 -14.66 -13.68 -2.41
C GLN A 475 -16.01 -13.70 -3.15
N GLN A 476 -16.22 -14.70 -4.02
CA GLN A 476 -17.50 -14.87 -4.72
C GLN A 476 -18.63 -15.21 -3.74
N SER A 477 -18.38 -16.14 -2.80
CA SER A 477 -19.34 -16.56 -1.77
C SER A 477 -19.78 -15.39 -0.87
N ASP A 478 -18.85 -14.52 -0.50
CA ASP A 478 -19.16 -13.36 0.34
C ASP A 478 -20.07 -12.35 -0.35
N ARG A 479 -19.93 -12.21 -1.68
CA ARG A 479 -20.73 -11.30 -2.50
C ARG A 479 -22.05 -11.91 -2.98
N GLU A 480 -22.16 -13.23 -3.00
CA GLU A 480 -23.33 -13.91 -3.52
C GLU A 480 -24.55 -13.64 -2.62
N THR A 481 -25.64 -13.20 -3.26
CA THR A 481 -26.91 -12.88 -2.59
C THR A 481 -27.91 -14.02 -2.73
N ASP A 482 -27.76 -14.85 -3.76
CA ASP A 482 -28.52 -16.08 -3.94
C ASP A 482 -28.08 -17.13 -2.91
N LEU A 483 -28.98 -17.43 -1.96
CA LEU A 483 -28.71 -18.35 -0.86
C LEU A 483 -28.41 -19.78 -1.35
N GLU A 484 -28.97 -20.22 -2.49
CA GLU A 484 -28.71 -21.55 -3.04
C GLU A 484 -27.28 -21.64 -3.58
N LYS A 485 -26.86 -20.65 -4.38
CA LYS A 485 -25.48 -20.56 -4.91
C LYS A 485 -24.47 -20.38 -3.80
N LYS A 486 -24.78 -19.54 -2.82
CA LYS A 486 -23.91 -19.34 -1.64
C LYS A 486 -23.73 -20.64 -0.86
N ALA A 487 -24.79 -21.43 -0.68
CA ALA A 487 -24.69 -22.74 -0.04
C ALA A 487 -23.87 -23.75 -0.86
N GLU A 488 -24.02 -23.77 -2.20
CA GLU A 488 -23.19 -24.61 -3.10
C GLU A 488 -21.69 -24.27 -2.95
N LEU A 489 -21.36 -22.98 -2.88
CA LEU A 489 -19.99 -22.52 -2.70
C LEU A 489 -19.44 -22.92 -1.33
N ILE A 490 -20.14 -22.56 -0.25
CA ILE A 490 -19.69 -22.75 1.15
C ILE A 490 -19.61 -24.22 1.54
N TYR A 491 -20.58 -25.05 1.13
CA TYR A 491 -20.68 -26.45 1.58
C TYR A 491 -20.26 -27.46 0.52
N GLY A 492 -20.08 -27.05 -0.74
CA GLY A 492 -19.64 -27.90 -1.84
C GLY A 492 -18.21 -27.58 -2.27
N ARG A 493 -18.05 -26.54 -3.09
CA ARG A 493 -16.80 -26.27 -3.84
C ARG A 493 -15.63 -25.85 -2.94
N ILE A 494 -15.87 -24.98 -1.97
CA ILE A 494 -14.82 -24.51 -1.04
C ILE A 494 -14.25 -25.70 -0.24
N PRO A 495 -15.06 -26.54 0.43
CA PRO A 495 -14.55 -27.73 1.12
C PRO A 495 -13.85 -28.74 0.21
N GLU A 496 -14.28 -28.87 -1.05
CA GLU A 496 -13.61 -29.73 -2.02
C GLU A 496 -12.20 -29.22 -2.35
N LEU A 497 -12.04 -27.92 -2.64
CA LEU A 497 -10.74 -27.31 -2.88
C LEU A 497 -9.84 -27.38 -1.64
N GLU A 498 -10.37 -27.14 -0.44
CA GLU A 498 -9.61 -27.28 0.80
C GLU A 498 -9.07 -28.70 0.99
N ARG A 499 -9.86 -29.73 0.67
CA ARG A 499 -9.40 -31.12 0.69
C ARG A 499 -8.32 -31.37 -0.36
N ARG A 500 -8.48 -30.85 -1.58
CA ARG A 500 -7.48 -30.98 -2.67
C ARG A 500 -6.15 -30.31 -2.30
N ILE A 501 -6.20 -29.10 -1.74
CA ILE A 501 -5.02 -28.39 -1.23
C ILE A 501 -4.38 -29.24 -0.14
N THR A 502 -5.15 -29.72 0.84
CA THR A 502 -4.62 -30.53 1.94
C THR A 502 -3.94 -31.80 1.43
N ALA A 503 -4.57 -32.53 0.50
CA ALA A 503 -4.00 -33.73 -0.11
C ALA A 503 -2.70 -33.45 -0.87
N ALA A 504 -2.69 -32.42 -1.73
CA ALA A 504 -1.51 -31.99 -2.47
C ALA A 504 -0.36 -31.56 -1.54
N THR A 505 -0.68 -31.11 -0.32
CA THR A 505 0.32 -30.76 0.70
C THR A 505 0.82 -31.97 1.46
N SER A 506 -0.07 -32.89 1.85
CA SER A 506 0.28 -34.02 2.70
C SER A 506 1.20 -35.00 2.00
N ASP A 507 0.96 -35.24 0.71
CA ASP A 507 1.83 -36.10 -0.13
C ASP A 507 3.27 -35.58 -0.15
N ALA A 508 3.41 -34.27 -0.01
CA ALA A 508 4.68 -33.58 -0.03
C ALA A 508 5.44 -33.66 1.33
N ARG A 509 4.74 -33.84 2.47
CA ARG A 509 5.34 -33.88 3.83
C ARG A 509 6.02 -35.21 4.19
N THR A 510 5.63 -36.32 3.56
CA THR A 510 6.11 -37.67 3.88
C THR A 510 7.59 -37.92 3.52
N THR A 511 8.21 -37.00 2.75
CA THR A 511 9.59 -37.10 2.22
C THR A 511 10.50 -35.98 2.74
N GLN A 512 10.31 -35.57 4.00
CA GLN A 512 10.94 -34.36 4.58
C GLN A 512 12.47 -34.38 4.59
N GLN A 513 13.12 -35.55 4.63
CA GLN A 513 14.58 -35.68 4.72
C GLN A 513 15.33 -35.50 3.38
N GLN A 514 14.64 -35.28 2.27
CA GLN A 514 15.29 -35.18 0.97
C GLN A 514 14.86 -33.98 0.10
N ARG A 515 13.97 -33.09 0.56
CA ARG A 515 13.49 -31.96 -0.25
C ARG A 515 14.61 -31.00 -0.64
N MET A 516 14.60 -30.53 -1.88
CA MET A 516 15.52 -29.49 -2.36
C MET A 516 14.96 -28.08 -2.13
N LEU A 517 13.64 -27.93 -2.03
CA LEU A 517 12.99 -26.64 -1.81
C LEU A 517 12.31 -26.54 -0.44
N LYS A 518 12.54 -25.41 0.24
CA LYS A 518 11.75 -24.97 1.40
C LYS A 518 10.48 -24.29 0.89
N GLU A 519 9.33 -24.64 1.48
CA GLU A 519 8.00 -24.18 1.02
C GLU A 519 7.25 -23.38 2.09
N GLU A 520 7.74 -23.40 3.33
CA GLU A 520 7.10 -22.79 4.49
C GLU A 520 8.07 -21.82 5.15
N VAL A 521 7.60 -20.61 5.45
CA VAL A 521 8.27 -19.63 6.30
C VAL A 521 8.12 -20.08 7.75
N ASP A 522 9.24 -20.22 8.45
CA ASP A 522 9.32 -20.60 9.86
C ASP A 522 9.90 -19.46 10.73
N ALA A 523 10.11 -19.75 12.02
CA ALA A 523 10.65 -18.77 12.96
C ALA A 523 12.13 -18.39 12.66
N GLU A 524 12.89 -19.27 12.02
CA GLU A 524 14.29 -19.03 11.67
C GLU A 524 14.39 -18.04 10.50
N ASP A 525 13.52 -18.16 9.49
CA ASP A 525 13.43 -17.19 8.38
C ASP A 525 13.17 -15.76 8.90
N ILE A 526 12.25 -15.63 9.86
CA ILE A 526 11.97 -14.34 10.50
C ILE A 526 13.19 -13.83 11.27
N ALA A 527 13.86 -14.70 12.03
CA ALA A 527 15.06 -14.33 12.77
C ALA A 527 16.21 -13.92 11.84
N GLU A 528 16.36 -14.54 10.67
CA GLU A 528 17.33 -14.14 9.64
C GLU A 528 17.07 -12.73 9.10
N VAL A 529 15.80 -12.38 8.85
CA VAL A 529 15.44 -11.02 8.43
C VAL A 529 15.75 -10.01 9.53
N VAL A 530 15.36 -10.30 10.78
CA VAL A 530 15.66 -9.44 11.94
C VAL A 530 17.17 -9.31 12.14
N ALA A 531 17.93 -10.39 12.01
CA ALA A 531 19.39 -10.39 12.10
C ALA A 531 20.02 -9.47 11.06
N LYS A 532 19.52 -9.50 9.82
CA LYS A 532 19.99 -8.63 8.74
C LYS A 532 19.70 -7.15 9.03
N TRP A 533 18.54 -6.84 9.61
CA TRP A 533 18.15 -5.45 9.92
C TRP A 533 18.88 -4.87 11.13
N THR A 534 19.16 -5.72 12.13
CA THR A 534 19.70 -5.29 13.44
C THR A 534 21.19 -5.55 13.60
N GLY A 535 21.76 -6.48 12.80
CA GLY A 535 23.12 -7.00 12.97
C GLY A 535 23.27 -8.03 14.09
N ILE A 536 22.18 -8.42 14.77
CA ILE A 536 22.21 -9.40 15.86
C ILE A 536 22.27 -10.83 15.26
N PRO A 537 23.21 -11.70 15.68
CA PRO A 537 23.29 -13.06 15.15
C PRO A 537 22.00 -13.87 15.37
N VAL A 538 21.58 -14.66 14.37
CA VAL A 538 20.38 -15.51 14.40
C VAL A 538 20.37 -16.44 15.62
N THR A 539 21.51 -17.03 15.96
CA THR A 539 21.65 -17.90 17.14
C THR A 539 21.22 -17.20 18.42
N ARG A 540 21.52 -15.90 18.58
CA ARG A 540 21.10 -15.12 19.73
C ARG A 540 19.63 -14.74 19.70
N LEU A 541 19.03 -14.58 18.53
CA LEU A 541 17.60 -14.27 18.38
C LEU A 541 16.73 -15.51 18.65
N MET A 542 17.21 -16.69 18.27
CA MET A 542 16.53 -17.98 18.43
C MET A 542 16.64 -18.56 19.84
N GLU A 543 17.60 -18.10 20.65
CA GLU A 543 17.70 -18.49 22.06
C GLU A 543 16.46 -18.03 22.86
N GLY A 544 15.66 -19.01 23.31
CA GLY A 544 14.45 -18.75 24.08
C GLY A 544 14.72 -17.93 25.35
N GLU A 545 13.86 -16.95 25.62
CA GLU A 545 14.02 -16.02 26.76
C GLU A 545 14.17 -16.76 28.10
N MET A 546 13.39 -17.84 28.30
CA MET A 546 13.52 -18.71 29.45
C MET A 546 14.93 -19.30 29.60
N HIS A 547 15.51 -19.82 28.51
CA HIS A 547 16.85 -20.43 28.56
C HIS A 547 17.93 -19.39 28.89
N LYS A 548 17.84 -18.19 28.31
CA LYS A 548 18.72 -17.06 28.66
C LYS A 548 18.60 -16.66 30.13
N LEU A 549 17.38 -16.64 30.68
CA LEU A 549 17.13 -16.27 32.08
C LEU A 549 17.61 -17.32 33.08
N VAL A 550 17.55 -18.61 32.73
CA VAL A 550 18.09 -19.70 33.57
C VAL A 550 19.60 -19.57 33.71
N HIS A 551 20.31 -19.23 32.63
CA HIS A 551 21.78 -19.11 32.62
C HIS A 551 22.27 -17.66 32.82
N LEU A 552 21.42 -16.77 33.34
CA LEU A 552 21.72 -15.34 33.46
C LEU A 552 22.96 -15.08 34.31
N GLU A 553 23.12 -15.75 35.46
CA GLU A 553 24.33 -15.59 36.27
C GLU A 553 25.59 -15.98 35.52
N GLU A 554 25.58 -17.11 34.81
CA GLU A 554 26.72 -17.61 34.03
C GLU A 554 27.09 -16.64 32.91
N LEU A 555 26.08 -16.12 32.20
CA LEU A 555 26.27 -15.15 31.12
C LEU A 555 26.85 -13.82 31.63
N LEU A 556 26.42 -13.35 32.81
CA LEU A 556 27.01 -12.15 33.43
C LEU A 556 28.46 -12.41 33.88
N HIS A 557 28.75 -13.61 34.40
CA HIS A 557 30.10 -13.98 34.84
C HIS A 557 31.12 -14.14 33.71
N GLN A 558 30.68 -14.26 32.44
CA GLN A 558 31.60 -14.19 31.29
C GLN A 558 32.36 -12.85 31.22
N ARG A 559 31.80 -11.79 31.82
CA ARG A 559 32.37 -10.44 31.85
C ARG A 559 32.68 -9.93 33.25
N VAL A 560 31.91 -10.36 34.24
CA VAL A 560 32.04 -9.92 35.63
C VAL A 560 32.73 -11.00 36.47
N VAL A 561 33.99 -10.74 36.82
CA VAL A 561 34.77 -11.65 37.66
C VAL A 561 34.43 -11.40 39.14
N GLY A 562 34.03 -12.46 39.85
CA GLY A 562 33.56 -12.38 41.24
C GLY A 562 32.23 -11.61 41.36
N GLN A 563 32.01 -10.93 42.49
CA GLN A 563 30.76 -10.21 42.78
C GLN A 563 29.51 -11.12 42.78
N ASP A 564 29.66 -12.40 43.13
CA ASP A 564 28.62 -13.43 42.98
C ASP A 564 27.30 -13.04 43.65
N ALA A 565 27.37 -12.42 44.83
CA ALA A 565 26.20 -11.92 45.55
C ALA A 565 25.45 -10.82 44.79
N ALA A 566 26.17 -9.88 44.15
CA ALA A 566 25.56 -8.80 43.38
C ALA A 566 24.93 -9.35 42.09
N VAL A 567 25.63 -10.24 41.39
CA VAL A 567 25.14 -10.93 40.19
C VAL A 567 23.86 -11.70 40.50
N ALA A 568 23.84 -12.50 41.56
CA ALA A 568 22.67 -13.27 41.98
C ALA A 568 21.46 -12.39 42.33
N VAL A 569 21.66 -11.25 43.01
CA VAL A 569 20.57 -10.32 43.35
C VAL A 569 19.97 -9.70 42.09
N VAL A 570 20.82 -9.27 41.15
CA VAL A 570 20.38 -8.71 39.87
C VAL A 570 19.63 -9.74 39.04
N ALA A 571 20.20 -10.95 38.89
CA ALA A 571 19.60 -12.03 38.12
C ALA A 571 18.22 -12.43 38.66
N ASN A 572 18.09 -12.57 39.98
CA ASN A 572 16.81 -12.89 40.62
C ASN A 572 15.75 -11.80 40.44
N ALA A 573 16.13 -10.52 40.50
CA ALA A 573 15.19 -9.43 40.27
C ALA A 573 14.67 -9.42 38.82
N ILE A 574 15.55 -9.66 37.85
CA ILE A 574 15.17 -9.77 36.43
C ILE A 574 14.26 -10.96 36.21
N ARG A 575 14.59 -12.15 36.75
CA ARG A 575 13.72 -13.34 36.66
C ARG A 575 12.34 -13.09 37.24
N ARG A 576 12.23 -12.45 38.40
CA ARG A 576 10.93 -12.09 39.00
C ARG A 576 10.11 -11.15 38.12
N SER A 577 10.76 -10.14 37.54
CA SER A 577 10.10 -9.20 36.64
C SER A 577 9.58 -9.89 35.38
N ARG A 578 10.42 -10.73 34.75
CA ARG A 578 10.06 -11.49 33.55
C ARG A 578 9.00 -12.57 33.82
N ALA A 579 8.91 -13.09 35.04
CA ALA A 579 7.86 -14.00 35.47
C ALA A 579 6.52 -13.28 35.78
N GLY A 580 6.42 -11.96 35.58
CA GLY A 580 5.21 -11.19 35.87
C GLY A 580 4.87 -11.08 37.36
N LEU A 581 5.83 -11.36 38.24
CA LEU A 581 5.65 -11.30 39.70
C LEU A 581 5.93 -9.90 40.28
N SER A 582 6.38 -8.97 39.43
CA SER A 582 6.64 -7.56 39.77
C SER A 582 5.47 -6.67 39.34
N ASP A 583 5.33 -5.52 39.99
CA ASP A 583 4.36 -4.48 39.62
C ASP A 583 4.66 -3.95 38.19
N PRO A 584 3.70 -4.02 37.24
CA PRO A 584 3.87 -3.53 35.87
C PRO A 584 4.19 -2.03 35.77
N ASN A 585 3.84 -1.23 36.78
CA ASN A 585 4.10 0.21 36.80
C ASN A 585 5.50 0.56 37.35
N ARG A 586 6.38 -0.42 37.55
CA ARG A 586 7.74 -0.23 38.07
C ARG A 586 8.80 -0.70 37.08
N PRO A 587 10.03 -0.14 37.14
CA PRO A 587 11.15 -0.64 36.35
C PRO A 587 11.43 -2.13 36.60
N ILE A 588 11.97 -2.81 35.58
CA ILE A 588 12.34 -4.25 35.64
C ILE A 588 13.20 -4.57 36.87
N GLY A 589 14.09 -3.64 37.25
CA GLY A 589 14.85 -3.69 38.48
C GLY A 589 15.42 -2.32 38.82
N SER A 590 15.50 -2.02 40.11
CA SER A 590 16.15 -0.81 40.63
C SER A 590 17.23 -1.25 41.63
N PHE A 591 18.48 -0.93 41.33
CA PHE A 591 19.63 -1.41 42.08
C PHE A 591 20.52 -0.24 42.54
N MET A 592 21.12 -0.38 43.72
CA MET A 592 22.13 0.53 44.22
C MET A 592 23.42 -0.25 44.51
N PHE A 593 24.41 -0.13 43.63
CA PHE A 593 25.68 -0.85 43.76
C PHE A 593 26.65 -0.15 44.72
N LEU A 594 26.79 -0.69 45.92
CA LEU A 594 27.70 -0.21 46.97
C LEU A 594 29.01 -0.99 46.96
N GLY A 595 30.13 -0.31 47.24
CA GLY A 595 31.47 -0.92 47.22
C GLY A 595 32.57 0.02 46.70
N PRO A 596 33.83 -0.43 46.68
CA PRO A 596 34.97 0.37 46.20
C PRO A 596 34.87 0.69 44.69
N THR A 597 35.65 1.67 44.23
CA THR A 597 35.79 1.96 42.79
C THR A 597 36.60 0.86 42.10
N GLY A 598 36.30 0.58 40.82
CA GLY A 598 37.06 -0.37 40.01
C GLY A 598 36.74 -1.85 40.22
N VAL A 599 35.82 -2.20 41.12
CA VAL A 599 35.46 -3.61 41.45
C VAL A 599 34.43 -4.24 40.49
N GLY A 600 34.09 -3.56 39.40
CA GLY A 600 33.18 -4.10 38.37
C GLY A 600 31.72 -3.60 38.41
N LYS A 601 31.37 -2.58 39.22
CA LYS A 601 29.99 -2.04 39.29
C LYS A 601 29.44 -1.59 37.93
N THR A 602 30.22 -0.79 37.20
CA THR A 602 29.85 -0.30 35.87
C THR A 602 29.87 -1.42 34.84
N GLU A 603 30.77 -2.39 35.01
CA GLU A 603 30.84 -3.54 34.09
C GLU A 603 29.64 -4.46 34.26
N LEU A 604 29.14 -4.66 35.49
CA LEU A 604 27.89 -5.38 35.72
C LEU A 604 26.69 -4.69 35.06
N ALA A 605 26.60 -3.36 35.11
CA ALA A 605 25.57 -2.61 34.41
C ALA A 605 25.68 -2.74 32.87
N ARG A 606 26.91 -2.74 32.33
CA ARG A 606 27.17 -2.93 30.90
C ARG A 606 26.86 -4.36 30.44
N ALA A 607 27.28 -5.37 31.20
CA ALA A 607 26.96 -6.77 30.95
C ALA A 607 25.44 -7.01 31.01
N LEU A 608 24.74 -6.32 31.91
CA LEU A 608 23.28 -6.36 31.98
C LEU A 608 22.61 -5.74 30.76
N ALA A 609 23.12 -4.60 30.28
CA ALA A 609 22.64 -3.97 29.06
C ALA A 609 22.84 -4.91 27.85
N ALA A 610 24.02 -5.53 27.76
CA ALA A 610 24.34 -6.54 26.75
C ALA A 610 23.40 -7.75 26.80
N PHE A 611 23.05 -8.23 28.00
CA PHE A 611 22.16 -9.38 28.14
C PHE A 611 20.70 -9.04 27.81
N LEU A 612 20.17 -7.93 28.34
CA LEU A 612 18.76 -7.59 28.20
C LEU A 612 18.42 -7.11 26.79
N PHE A 613 19.33 -6.35 26.18
CA PHE A 613 19.12 -5.64 24.93
C PHE A 613 20.04 -6.09 23.79
N ASP A 614 20.86 -7.12 24.00
CA ASP A 614 21.84 -7.62 23.02
C ASP A 614 22.84 -6.53 22.52
N ASP A 615 22.97 -5.40 23.23
CA ASP A 615 23.83 -4.26 22.90
C ASP A 615 24.42 -3.56 24.15
N ASP A 616 25.74 -3.49 24.25
CA ASP A 616 26.46 -2.75 25.31
C ASP A 616 26.17 -1.25 25.30
N ARG A 617 25.89 -0.69 24.12
CA ARG A 617 25.51 0.72 23.93
C ARG A 617 24.05 0.96 24.32
N ALA A 618 23.34 -0.08 24.75
CA ALA A 618 22.03 0.08 25.36
C ALA A 618 22.09 0.81 26.72
N MET A 619 23.26 0.88 27.35
CA MET A 619 23.45 1.57 28.63
C MET A 619 23.41 3.11 28.47
N VAL A 620 22.38 3.74 29.04
CA VAL A 620 22.35 5.20 29.23
C VAL A 620 23.12 5.55 30.50
N ARG A 621 24.29 6.15 30.34
CA ARG A 621 25.14 6.59 31.47
C ARG A 621 24.91 8.07 31.74
N ILE A 622 24.47 8.38 32.96
CA ILE A 622 24.36 9.76 33.44
C ILE A 622 25.36 9.95 34.59
N ASP A 623 26.27 10.92 34.45
CA ASP A 623 27.19 11.29 35.51
C ASP A 623 26.52 12.25 36.50
N MET A 624 26.10 11.75 37.66
CA MET A 624 25.43 12.56 38.69
C MET A 624 26.31 13.69 39.23
N GLY A 625 27.64 13.66 39.04
CA GLY A 625 28.53 14.76 39.42
C GLY A 625 28.23 16.06 38.66
N GLU A 626 27.73 15.94 37.42
CA GLU A 626 27.34 17.07 36.57
C GLU A 626 25.97 17.69 36.95
N TYR A 627 25.24 17.03 37.86
CA TYR A 627 23.87 17.36 38.25
C TYR A 627 23.74 17.91 39.68
N SER A 628 24.81 18.52 40.21
CA SER A 628 24.87 19.04 41.58
C SER A 628 24.04 20.31 41.79
N GLU A 629 23.80 21.10 40.73
CA GLU A 629 23.06 22.36 40.80
C GLU A 629 21.57 22.20 40.46
N LYS A 630 20.68 22.96 41.10
CA LYS A 630 19.22 22.87 40.87
C LYS A 630 18.82 23.08 39.40
N HIS A 631 19.53 23.95 38.68
CA HIS A 631 19.24 24.29 37.29
C HIS A 631 19.71 23.22 36.29
N SER A 632 20.58 22.30 36.72
CA SER A 632 21.06 21.22 35.86
C SER A 632 20.01 20.12 35.66
N VAL A 633 19.00 20.03 36.54
CA VAL A 633 17.91 19.04 36.47
C VAL A 633 17.07 19.21 35.20
N SER A 634 16.89 20.44 34.71
CA SER A 634 16.16 20.68 33.46
C SER A 634 16.89 20.11 32.24
N ARG A 635 18.23 19.98 32.27
CA ARG A 635 18.97 19.26 31.22
C ARG A 635 18.70 17.76 31.24
N LEU A 636 18.39 17.19 32.42
CA LEU A 636 18.11 15.76 32.56
C LEU A 636 16.69 15.40 32.11
N VAL A 637 15.69 16.18 32.54
CA VAL A 637 14.26 15.84 32.40
C VAL A 637 13.55 16.66 31.32
N GLY A 638 14.11 17.80 30.91
CA GLY A 638 13.52 18.75 29.96
C GLY A 638 13.30 20.12 30.60
N ALA A 639 13.27 21.16 29.77
CA ALA A 639 12.99 22.51 30.26
C ALA A 639 11.50 22.64 30.68
N PRO A 640 11.18 23.43 31.71
CA PRO A 640 9.78 23.67 32.09
C PRO A 640 9.06 24.59 31.07
N PRO A 641 7.71 24.60 31.05
CA PRO A 641 6.93 25.45 30.15
C PRO A 641 7.35 26.92 30.23
N GLY A 642 7.63 27.53 29.07
CA GLY A 642 8.03 28.93 28.97
C GLY A 642 9.55 29.19 28.96
N TYR A 643 10.38 28.14 29.02
CA TYR A 643 11.84 28.23 28.85
C TYR A 643 12.26 27.69 27.47
N VAL A 644 13.39 28.20 26.96
CA VAL A 644 13.98 27.73 25.69
C VAL A 644 14.28 26.23 25.80
N GLY A 645 13.81 25.44 24.82
CA GLY A 645 13.93 23.97 24.83
C GLY A 645 12.78 23.24 25.54
N TYR A 646 11.65 23.91 25.84
CA TYR A 646 10.47 23.26 26.43
C TYR A 646 9.88 22.15 25.56
N ASP A 647 9.94 22.31 24.23
CA ASP A 647 9.45 21.31 23.27
C ASP A 647 10.48 20.18 23.03
N GLU A 648 11.67 20.26 23.62
CA GLU A 648 12.72 19.23 23.55
C GLU A 648 12.79 18.45 24.88
N GLY A 649 12.73 17.12 24.84
CA GLY A 649 12.93 16.32 26.04
C GLY A 649 14.36 16.44 26.58
N GLY A 650 14.55 16.25 27.88
CA GLY A 650 15.88 16.22 28.51
C GLY A 650 16.71 14.99 28.13
N GLN A 651 18.01 15.02 28.49
CA GLN A 651 18.99 13.98 28.17
C GLN A 651 18.53 12.58 28.58
N LEU A 652 17.87 12.42 29.72
CA LEU A 652 17.33 11.13 30.17
C LEU A 652 16.02 10.80 29.45
N THR A 653 15.08 11.74 29.41
CA THR A 653 13.74 11.49 28.86
C THR A 653 13.79 11.20 27.36
N GLU A 654 14.65 11.87 26.58
CA GLU A 654 14.85 11.57 25.16
C GLU A 654 15.56 10.23 24.94
N ALA A 655 16.61 9.95 25.72
CA ALA A 655 17.34 8.70 25.60
C ALA A 655 16.47 7.47 25.92
N VAL A 656 15.50 7.63 26.83
CA VAL A 656 14.50 6.60 27.15
C VAL A 656 13.34 6.62 26.15
N ARG A 657 12.86 7.78 25.67
CA ARG A 657 11.72 7.86 24.73
C ARG A 657 12.03 7.29 23.33
N ARG A 658 13.28 7.40 22.88
CA ARG A 658 13.73 6.89 21.56
C ARG A 658 13.95 5.37 21.52
N ARG A 659 13.67 4.65 22.61
CA ARG A 659 13.82 3.20 22.76
C ARG A 659 12.62 2.61 23.45
#